data_AF-A0A0G2ZAA1-F1
#
_entry.id   AF-A0A0G2ZAA1-F1
#
_cell.length_a   1.000
_cell.length_b   1.000
_cell.length_c   1.000
_cell.angle_alpha   90.00
_cell.angle_beta   90.00
_cell.angle_gamma   90.00
#
_symmetry.space_group_name_H-M   'P 1'
#
loop_
_entity.id
_entity.type
_entity.pdbx_description
1 polymer ?
#
loop_
_entity_poly.entity_id
_entity_poly.type
_entity_poly.pdbx_seq_one_letter_code
_entity_poly.pdbx_strand_id
1 'polypeptide(L)'
;MQKDKWLYSILVTGSFFFTLRGLTWDMGLPKFYFASVILAIIFIYVALHILRERKEINSTIYFLPPILFGLYAVISTFFIDTPKVIFSSLGFAINLLVFIMFSLIFSKKKTDFILWVLQYIVLMGMIIAVDSLIAFYSGHSILWGNEFGNSLNRGNISSLIGNVNFTTDLMGLLIPFTIYLAISKKRIWKMDLVRKIFYTIVFTLLLSVVMAGQTRGVYLALIGALILSGIGVLLARLKGTSVLKSINIPMLIALIMISFSIIYGYSTDSFLTRGSFDVSERLTYISEDRTSIDVRMLQWKAAIKQWNSAKLTGTGFGTYKFYSTENMGRVVSDEPKYMYVNGLLSIRTHNEFLQMLAETGIVGVSLILLSLIGFVWYFFKNILTQRDTEKLLLFLAATASFTVITLHSVVSFPGHLMPNALIAVIVAGVALSEELRGFRAFRIELNGRFVRSVIAFLLIVISLTGTVLMSRNYFSEAYFTKGYIAKLNFDSANLAIPDLKNTINMIRSELSSLESFEGEFSYLATDTYINTYLQNFKDRFPRAPEELLVSELYKRRKNTVDMIEEKLKNKLKSMADTLMNARNASNENFYDALYSLDSALTFEDHSGMPKTYLALLMSSEAWMEDLNLKLFNLTDPMGQLEKFFSGINGYNEKIAIVKPRAFIVPLLLKGNRHLPLKELPDLIKHATEEASLTNILKELDMPLLFSYQSIFDSIDMGIAALQITPDIMVIRFLANQFFRAFSESSVVAKELRKLEKYLGADSTESLKELEQKILNIPDEYRLEFEYLYDKAIELNPGGWNIHPDWENIYSDYIEQLMLTYGDEAIKKCLEIAEKEVFACKIMKNTHWGIPDRSFEMLFQFSEISDNGVLKEEIMRIYEPAYQWNKEQLETFYNERIEPLEKDDENRQRYLNVLERMKKFTKTYESKK
;
A
#
# COMPACT_ATOMS: atom_id res chain seq x y z
N MET A 1 12.27 20.73 -38.17
CA MET A 1 11.74 19.34 -38.08
C MET A 1 12.53 18.44 -37.12
N GLN A 2 13.84 18.61 -36.92
CA GLN A 2 14.63 17.82 -35.94
C GLN A 2 14.38 18.21 -34.46
N LYS A 3 14.05 19.47 -34.16
CA LYS A 3 13.93 20.00 -32.78
C LYS A 3 12.77 19.44 -31.95
N ASP A 4 11.71 18.89 -32.56
CA ASP A 4 10.59 18.33 -31.79
C ASP A 4 10.88 16.88 -31.36
N LYS A 5 11.62 16.11 -32.17
CA LYS A 5 11.80 14.66 -31.96
C LYS A 5 12.41 14.33 -30.60
N TRP A 6 13.44 15.06 -30.17
CA TRP A 6 14.13 14.76 -28.90
C TRP A 6 13.19 14.90 -27.69
N LEU A 7 12.29 15.90 -27.65
CA LEU A 7 11.32 16.07 -26.55
C LEU A 7 10.37 14.88 -26.44
N TYR A 8 9.86 14.39 -27.58
CA TYR A 8 8.98 13.22 -27.59
C TYR A 8 9.74 11.94 -27.25
N SER A 9 11.00 11.80 -27.68
CA SER A 9 11.85 10.68 -27.23
C SER A 9 12.03 10.69 -25.72
N ILE A 10 12.41 11.82 -25.12
CA ILE A 10 12.58 11.94 -23.68
C ILE A 10 11.28 11.65 -22.93
N LEU A 11 10.15 12.21 -23.41
CA LEU A 11 8.83 11.93 -22.82
C LEU A 11 8.54 10.43 -22.80
N VAL A 12 8.71 9.73 -23.93
CA VAL A 12 8.44 8.30 -24.04
C VAL A 12 9.43 7.49 -23.19
N THR A 13 10.73 7.74 -23.29
CA THR A 13 11.74 7.02 -22.50
C THR A 13 11.50 7.18 -21.00
N GLY A 14 11.40 8.40 -20.49
CA GLY A 14 11.17 8.56 -19.06
C GLY A 14 9.81 8.02 -18.61
N SER A 15 8.76 8.09 -19.45
CA SER A 15 7.47 7.46 -19.10
C SER A 15 7.55 5.94 -18.99
N PHE A 16 8.51 5.27 -19.65
CA PHE A 16 8.72 3.83 -19.53
C PHE A 16 9.67 3.48 -18.40
N PHE A 17 10.79 4.21 -18.27
CA PHE A 17 11.96 3.83 -17.47
C PHE A 17 12.22 4.69 -16.22
N PHE A 18 11.56 5.84 -16.05
CA PHE A 18 11.83 6.73 -14.91
C PHE A 18 11.20 6.19 -13.62
N THR A 19 11.90 5.25 -13.00
CA THR A 19 11.56 4.69 -11.70
C THR A 19 12.84 4.56 -10.89
N LEU A 20 12.92 5.20 -9.73
CA LEU A 20 14.07 5.08 -8.83
C LEU A 20 13.72 4.09 -7.72
N ARG A 21 14.45 2.97 -7.67
CA ARG A 21 14.22 1.90 -6.69
C ARG A 21 14.33 2.44 -5.26
N GLY A 22 13.36 2.08 -4.42
CA GLY A 22 13.33 2.47 -3.00
C GLY A 22 12.99 3.94 -2.75
N LEU A 23 12.70 4.73 -3.80
CA LEU A 23 12.34 6.13 -3.62
C LEU A 23 10.84 6.33 -3.43
N THR A 24 9.99 5.70 -4.23
CA THR A 24 8.52 5.76 -4.08
C THR A 24 7.92 4.36 -4.02
N TRP A 25 6.73 4.24 -3.42
CA TRP A 25 5.98 3.00 -3.33
C TRP A 25 5.21 2.71 -4.63
N ASP A 26 4.53 3.72 -5.18
CA ASP A 26 3.87 3.68 -6.47
C ASP A 26 4.90 3.87 -7.60
N MET A 27 5.03 2.86 -8.48
CA MET A 27 5.92 2.94 -9.65
C MET A 27 5.40 3.87 -10.76
N GLY A 28 4.12 4.25 -10.70
CA GLY A 28 3.48 5.17 -11.63
C GLY A 28 3.76 6.63 -11.32
N LEU A 29 3.76 7.03 -10.04
CA LEU A 29 3.87 8.45 -9.66
C LEU A 29 5.15 9.15 -10.16
N PRO A 30 6.36 8.56 -10.05
CA PRO A 30 7.57 9.17 -10.60
C PRO A 30 7.45 9.45 -12.10
N LYS A 31 6.81 8.54 -12.83
CA LYS A 31 6.62 8.65 -14.28
C LYS A 31 5.59 9.73 -14.62
N PHE A 32 4.50 9.85 -13.85
CA PHE A 32 3.55 10.96 -13.99
C PHE A 32 4.20 12.31 -13.71
N TYR A 33 5.01 12.41 -12.65
CA TYR A 33 5.80 13.60 -12.38
C TYR A 33 6.73 13.93 -13.54
N PHE A 34 7.56 12.98 -13.97
CA PHE A 34 8.47 13.16 -15.09
C PHE A 34 7.74 13.63 -16.37
N ALA A 35 6.66 12.95 -16.72
CA ALA A 35 5.89 13.31 -17.90
C ALA A 35 5.25 14.69 -17.79
N SER A 36 4.77 15.09 -16.60
CA SER A 36 4.23 16.43 -16.38
C SER A 36 5.26 17.53 -16.65
N VAL A 37 6.52 17.32 -16.25
CA VAL A 37 7.63 18.26 -16.51
C VAL A 37 7.89 18.39 -18.01
N ILE A 38 8.02 17.26 -18.72
CA ILE A 38 8.32 17.28 -20.16
C ILE A 38 7.13 17.83 -20.96
N LEU A 39 5.90 17.52 -20.56
CA LEU A 39 4.70 18.06 -21.19
C LEU A 39 4.59 19.58 -20.98
N ALA A 40 4.94 20.10 -19.80
CA ALA A 40 5.01 21.55 -19.59
C ALA A 40 5.98 22.23 -20.57
N ILE A 41 7.16 21.64 -20.79
CA ILE A 41 8.13 22.14 -21.79
C ILE A 41 7.54 22.11 -23.20
N ILE A 42 6.86 21.02 -23.58
CA ILE A 42 6.18 20.90 -24.89
C ILE A 42 5.08 21.98 -25.02
N PHE A 43 4.28 22.19 -23.98
CA PHE A 43 3.19 23.17 -23.98
C PHE A 43 3.71 24.61 -24.06
N ILE A 44 4.80 24.94 -23.35
CA ILE A 44 5.48 26.23 -23.45
C ILE A 44 5.96 26.45 -24.89
N TYR A 45 6.60 25.45 -25.50
CA TYR A 45 7.06 25.55 -26.89
C TYR A 45 5.89 25.78 -27.88
N VAL A 46 4.78 25.04 -27.70
CA VAL A 46 3.57 25.20 -28.51
C VAL A 46 2.95 26.59 -28.31
N ALA A 47 2.88 27.08 -27.07
CA ALA A 47 2.36 28.40 -26.74
C ALA A 47 3.19 29.52 -27.39
N LEU A 48 4.52 29.47 -27.31
CA LEU A 48 5.43 30.42 -27.95
C LEU A 48 5.26 30.42 -29.48
N HIS A 49 5.08 29.23 -30.07
CA HIS A 49 4.87 29.08 -31.49
C HIS A 49 3.52 29.66 -31.95
N ILE A 50 2.44 29.48 -31.17
CA ILE A 50 1.13 30.11 -31.41
C ILE A 50 1.25 31.65 -31.43
N LEU A 51 2.00 32.22 -30.48
CA LEU A 51 2.23 33.66 -30.38
C LEU A 51 3.05 34.21 -31.55
N ARG A 52 4.09 33.48 -31.97
CA ARG A 52 5.03 33.93 -33.03
C ARG A 52 4.47 33.81 -34.44
N GLU A 53 3.95 32.63 -34.80
CA GLU A 53 3.56 32.34 -36.19
C GLU A 53 2.19 32.87 -36.59
N ARG A 54 1.44 33.45 -35.65
CA ARG A 54 0.08 33.94 -35.87
C ARG A 54 -0.87 32.91 -36.50
N LYS A 55 -0.63 31.61 -36.27
CA LYS A 55 -1.49 30.54 -36.79
C LYS A 55 -2.90 30.64 -36.22
N GLU A 56 -3.88 30.31 -37.06
CA GLU A 56 -5.26 30.10 -36.63
C GLU A 56 -5.32 28.90 -35.69
N ILE A 57 -5.98 29.07 -34.55
CA ILE A 57 -6.19 27.98 -33.61
C ILE A 57 -7.51 27.32 -33.99
N ASN A 58 -7.42 26.12 -34.51
CA ASN A 58 -8.57 25.28 -34.77
C ASN A 58 -8.65 24.13 -33.77
N SER A 59 -9.87 23.73 -33.40
CA SER A 59 -10.11 22.44 -32.74
C SER A 59 -11.20 21.71 -33.50
N THR A 60 -11.07 20.39 -33.61
CA THR A 60 -12.12 19.59 -34.22
C THR A 60 -13.16 19.25 -33.16
N ILE A 61 -14.45 19.37 -33.51
CA ILE A 61 -15.57 19.24 -32.56
C ILE A 61 -15.57 17.93 -31.76
N TYR A 62 -14.99 16.85 -32.29
CA TYR A 62 -14.91 15.55 -31.62
C TYR A 62 -13.99 15.55 -30.39
N PHE A 63 -13.08 16.53 -30.26
CA PHE A 63 -12.29 16.74 -29.05
C PHE A 63 -13.02 17.58 -27.98
N LEU A 64 -14.20 18.14 -28.29
CA LEU A 64 -14.93 18.96 -27.33
C LEU A 64 -15.40 18.14 -26.12
N PRO A 65 -16.08 16.98 -26.26
CA PRO A 65 -16.47 16.17 -25.10
C PRO A 65 -15.32 15.77 -24.17
N PRO A 66 -14.15 15.26 -24.65
CA PRO A 66 -13.06 14.90 -23.75
C PRO A 66 -12.41 16.14 -23.10
N ILE A 67 -12.32 17.28 -23.80
CA ILE A 67 -11.82 18.53 -23.17
C ILE A 67 -12.78 18.99 -22.07
N LEU A 68 -14.09 18.94 -22.32
CA LEU A 68 -15.11 19.25 -21.29
C LEU A 68 -15.02 18.28 -20.12
N PHE A 69 -14.76 16.99 -20.36
CA PHE A 69 -14.51 16.03 -19.28
C PHE A 69 -13.27 16.41 -18.46
N GLY A 70 -12.14 16.74 -19.11
CA GLY A 70 -10.93 17.17 -18.40
C GLY A 70 -11.14 18.45 -17.57
N LEU A 71 -11.87 19.43 -18.11
CA LEU A 71 -12.25 20.64 -17.38
C LEU A 71 -13.20 20.32 -16.21
N TYR A 72 -14.17 19.44 -16.43
CA TYR A 72 -15.10 19.01 -15.40
C TYR A 72 -14.40 18.20 -14.30
N ALA A 73 -13.40 17.38 -14.62
CA ALA A 73 -12.57 16.70 -13.64
C ALA A 73 -11.89 17.73 -12.70
N VAL A 74 -11.32 18.81 -13.25
CA VAL A 74 -10.76 19.92 -12.47
C VAL A 74 -11.82 20.64 -11.62
N ILE A 75 -13.01 20.89 -12.16
CA ILE A 75 -14.10 21.51 -11.40
C ILE A 75 -14.56 20.57 -10.26
N SER A 76 -14.61 19.26 -10.53
CA SER A 76 -15.12 18.28 -9.57
C SER A 76 -14.26 18.17 -8.31
N THR A 77 -12.96 18.52 -8.38
CA THR A 77 -12.09 18.50 -7.18
C THR A 77 -12.50 19.53 -6.13
N PHE A 78 -13.27 20.55 -6.51
CA PHE A 78 -13.83 21.52 -5.57
C PHE A 78 -15.09 21.00 -4.83
N PHE A 79 -15.61 19.82 -5.22
CA PHE A 79 -16.71 19.15 -4.50
C PHE A 79 -16.22 18.19 -3.40
N ILE A 80 -14.90 18.04 -3.24
CA ILE A 80 -14.30 17.16 -2.23
C ILE A 80 -14.56 17.73 -0.83
N ASP A 81 -15.09 16.91 0.07
CA ASP A 81 -15.43 17.33 1.43
C ASP A 81 -14.22 17.38 2.39
N THR A 82 -13.07 16.85 1.94
CA THR A 82 -11.84 16.71 2.70
C THR A 82 -10.77 17.67 2.15
N PRO A 83 -10.60 18.88 2.71
CA PRO A 83 -9.78 19.92 2.10
C PRO A 83 -8.29 19.56 1.93
N LYS A 84 -7.75 18.72 2.84
CA LYS A 84 -6.35 18.30 2.85
C LYS A 84 -5.91 17.60 1.55
N VAL A 85 -6.83 16.94 0.85
CA VAL A 85 -6.52 16.14 -0.35
C VAL A 85 -6.87 16.85 -1.66
N ILE A 86 -7.45 18.05 -1.61
CA ILE A 86 -7.89 18.80 -2.80
C ILE A 86 -6.73 19.05 -3.76
N PHE A 87 -5.56 19.46 -3.26
CA PHE A 87 -4.40 19.78 -4.10
C PHE A 87 -3.84 18.54 -4.81
N SER A 88 -3.72 17.41 -4.09
CA SER A 88 -3.37 16.12 -4.67
C SER A 88 -4.33 15.72 -5.79
N SER A 89 -5.65 15.73 -5.53
CA SER A 89 -6.69 15.43 -6.53
C SER A 89 -6.68 16.39 -7.71
N LEU A 90 -6.51 17.69 -7.45
CA LEU A 90 -6.40 18.74 -8.47
C LEU A 90 -5.20 18.51 -9.37
N GLY A 91 -4.07 18.09 -8.81
CA GLY A 91 -2.89 17.70 -9.58
C GLY A 91 -3.22 16.61 -10.61
N PHE A 92 -3.87 15.52 -10.18
CA PHE A 92 -4.26 14.43 -11.09
C PHE A 92 -5.29 14.86 -12.13
N ALA A 93 -6.28 15.68 -11.75
CA ALA A 93 -7.29 16.21 -12.66
C ALA A 93 -6.69 17.14 -13.73
N ILE A 94 -5.78 18.03 -13.33
CA ILE A 94 -5.04 18.90 -14.27
C ILE A 94 -4.17 18.05 -15.19
N ASN A 95 -3.50 17.02 -14.68
CA ASN A 95 -2.66 16.16 -15.51
C ASN A 95 -3.49 15.39 -16.56
N LEU A 96 -4.68 14.92 -16.20
CA LEU A 96 -5.64 14.35 -17.14
C LEU A 96 -6.03 15.36 -18.24
N LEU A 97 -6.36 16.60 -17.86
CA LEU A 97 -6.65 17.67 -18.83
C LEU A 97 -5.44 17.94 -19.75
N VAL A 98 -4.23 18.01 -19.21
CA VAL A 98 -2.99 18.16 -19.99
C VAL A 98 -2.81 17.00 -20.97
N PHE A 99 -3.12 15.76 -20.58
CA PHE A 99 -3.01 14.60 -21.48
C PHE A 99 -4.03 14.64 -22.62
N ILE A 100 -5.26 15.06 -22.34
CA ILE A 100 -6.30 15.25 -23.35
C ILE A 100 -5.89 16.36 -24.33
N MET A 101 -5.37 17.48 -23.82
CA MET A 101 -4.85 18.58 -24.64
C MET A 101 -3.62 18.14 -25.45
N PHE A 102 -2.76 17.30 -24.89
CA PHE A 102 -1.62 16.72 -25.59
C PHE A 102 -2.07 15.82 -26.74
N SER A 103 -3.12 15.02 -26.55
CA SER A 103 -3.74 14.22 -27.62
C SER A 103 -4.19 15.10 -28.79
N LEU A 104 -4.83 16.24 -28.51
CA LEU A 104 -5.23 17.22 -29.52
C LEU A 104 -4.02 17.83 -30.24
N ILE A 105 -2.95 18.18 -29.51
CA ILE A 105 -1.71 18.70 -30.12
C ILE A 105 -1.08 17.63 -31.02
N PHE A 106 -1.08 16.37 -30.58
CA PHE A 106 -0.50 15.25 -31.31
C PHE A 106 -1.30 14.91 -32.59
N SER A 107 -2.62 15.04 -32.56
CA SER A 107 -3.49 14.74 -33.72
C SER A 107 -3.20 15.62 -34.95
N LYS A 108 -2.58 16.79 -34.74
CA LYS A 108 -2.15 17.73 -35.78
C LYS A 108 -0.77 17.43 -36.38
N LYS A 109 -0.05 16.43 -35.87
CA LYS A 109 1.29 16.08 -36.38
C LYS A 109 1.18 15.33 -37.71
N LYS A 110 2.18 15.53 -38.58
CA LYS A 110 2.27 14.86 -39.88
C LYS A 110 2.45 13.34 -39.73
N THR A 111 1.98 12.57 -40.71
CA THR A 111 2.08 11.10 -40.70
C THR A 111 3.51 10.59 -40.51
N ASP A 112 4.52 11.21 -41.11
CA ASP A 112 5.92 10.78 -40.96
C ASP A 112 6.44 10.96 -39.52
N PHE A 113 5.97 12.01 -38.83
CA PHE A 113 6.28 12.23 -37.43
C PHE A 113 5.57 11.21 -36.55
N ILE A 114 4.28 10.96 -36.81
CA ILE A 114 3.49 9.92 -36.12
C ILE A 114 4.18 8.56 -36.25
N LEU A 115 4.54 8.16 -37.48
CA LEU A 115 5.23 6.88 -37.72
C LEU A 115 6.58 6.81 -37.02
N TRP A 116 7.32 7.92 -36.92
CA TRP A 116 8.57 7.94 -36.16
C TRP A 116 8.34 7.73 -34.66
N VAL A 117 7.35 8.42 -34.06
CA VAL A 117 7.01 8.25 -32.63
C VAL A 117 6.53 6.82 -32.35
N LEU A 118 5.66 6.26 -33.20
CA LEU A 118 5.15 4.89 -33.03
C LEU A 118 6.26 3.84 -33.02
N GLN A 119 7.22 3.95 -33.95
CA GLN A 119 8.38 3.05 -33.98
C GLN A 119 9.22 3.19 -32.70
N TYR A 120 9.38 4.41 -32.19
CA TYR A 120 10.12 4.66 -30.96
C TYR A 120 9.41 4.06 -29.74
N ILE A 121 8.09 4.21 -29.62
CA ILE A 121 7.30 3.62 -28.54
C ILE A 121 7.37 2.09 -28.60
N VAL A 122 7.22 1.49 -29.78
CA VAL A 122 7.33 0.03 -29.95
C VAL A 122 8.73 -0.46 -29.56
N LEU A 123 9.79 0.30 -29.87
CA LEU A 123 11.15 -0.02 -29.45
C LEU A 123 11.31 0.03 -27.92
N MET A 124 10.76 1.05 -27.24
CA MET A 124 10.80 1.10 -25.77
C MET A 124 9.99 -0.04 -25.14
N GLY A 125 8.84 -0.39 -25.74
CA GLY A 125 8.04 -1.55 -25.33
C GLY A 125 8.75 -2.89 -25.53
N MET A 126 9.54 -3.02 -26.60
CA MET A 126 10.39 -4.20 -26.82
C MET A 126 11.39 -4.39 -25.67
N ILE A 127 12.02 -3.31 -25.18
CA ILE A 127 12.98 -3.39 -24.06
C ILE A 127 12.27 -3.91 -22.79
N ILE A 128 11.09 -3.38 -22.47
CA ILE A 128 10.27 -3.87 -21.35
C ILE A 128 9.86 -5.33 -21.56
N ALA A 129 9.49 -5.72 -22.78
CA ALA A 129 9.08 -7.08 -23.08
C ALA A 129 10.23 -8.08 -22.90
N VAL A 130 11.44 -7.73 -23.34
CA VAL A 130 12.65 -8.55 -23.15
C VAL A 130 12.92 -8.73 -21.65
N ASP A 131 12.95 -7.65 -20.87
CA ASP A 131 13.17 -7.75 -19.42
C ASP A 131 12.08 -8.56 -18.71
N SER A 132 10.82 -8.40 -19.13
CA SER A 132 9.68 -9.16 -18.57
C SER A 132 9.81 -10.66 -18.84
N LEU A 133 10.23 -11.06 -20.04
CA LEU A 133 10.45 -12.47 -20.36
C LEU A 133 11.69 -13.03 -19.66
N ILE A 134 12.75 -12.23 -19.52
CA ILE A 134 13.92 -12.64 -18.72
C ILE A 134 13.48 -12.88 -17.29
N ALA A 135 12.82 -11.92 -16.64
CA ALA A 135 12.30 -12.06 -15.28
C ALA A 135 11.37 -13.26 -15.11
N PHE A 136 10.52 -13.52 -16.11
CA PHE A 136 9.67 -14.69 -16.13
C PHE A 136 10.46 -15.99 -16.19
N TYR A 137 11.39 -16.15 -17.13
CA TYR A 137 12.12 -17.41 -17.33
C TYR A 137 13.28 -17.65 -16.36
N SER A 138 13.97 -16.60 -15.92
CA SER A 138 15.13 -16.70 -15.03
C SER A 138 14.80 -16.46 -13.56
N GLY A 139 13.65 -15.83 -13.26
CA GLY A 139 13.37 -15.30 -11.93
C GLY A 139 14.13 -14.00 -11.63
N HIS A 140 14.81 -13.37 -12.59
CA HIS A 140 15.60 -12.15 -12.35
C HIS A 140 15.26 -11.04 -13.36
N SER A 141 14.86 -9.87 -12.88
CA SER A 141 14.69 -8.67 -13.73
C SER A 141 16.00 -7.88 -13.80
N ILE A 142 16.49 -7.64 -15.01
CA ILE A 142 17.72 -6.89 -15.27
C ILE A 142 17.49 -5.40 -15.02
N LEU A 143 16.36 -4.87 -15.50
CA LEU A 143 16.08 -3.43 -15.42
C LEU A 143 15.75 -2.99 -14.00
N TRP A 144 15.01 -3.80 -13.25
CA TRP A 144 14.62 -3.47 -11.88
C TRP A 144 15.62 -4.01 -10.84
N GLY A 145 16.37 -5.06 -11.19
CA GLY A 145 17.37 -5.69 -10.32
C GLY A 145 16.75 -6.53 -9.19
N ASN A 146 15.54 -7.04 -9.37
CA ASN A 146 14.90 -7.94 -8.41
C ASN A 146 15.18 -9.39 -8.75
N GLU A 147 15.42 -10.18 -7.72
CA GLU A 147 15.39 -11.64 -7.76
C GLU A 147 14.07 -12.12 -7.18
N PHE A 148 13.31 -12.84 -7.99
CA PHE A 148 12.07 -13.51 -7.64
C PHE A 148 12.41 -14.96 -7.28
N GLY A 149 11.85 -15.46 -6.17
CA GLY A 149 12.18 -16.79 -5.67
C GLY A 149 11.86 -17.95 -6.64
N ASN A 150 10.91 -17.75 -7.57
CA ASN A 150 10.43 -18.79 -8.49
C ASN A 150 10.46 -18.32 -9.95
N SER A 151 11.05 -19.14 -10.84
CA SER A 151 10.92 -18.98 -12.29
C SER A 151 9.53 -19.41 -12.80
N LEU A 152 9.16 -18.98 -14.00
CA LEU A 152 7.88 -19.26 -14.68
C LEU A 152 6.62 -18.75 -13.94
N ASN A 153 6.80 -17.81 -13.01
CA ASN A 153 5.68 -17.19 -12.31
C ASN A 153 5.20 -15.92 -13.04
N ARG A 154 3.89 -15.83 -13.31
CA ARG A 154 3.27 -14.63 -13.93
C ARG A 154 3.57 -13.33 -13.18
N GLY A 155 3.75 -13.40 -11.86
CA GLY A 155 4.07 -12.22 -11.03
C GLY A 155 5.35 -11.51 -11.46
N ASN A 156 6.29 -12.24 -12.08
CA ASN A 156 7.59 -11.73 -12.50
C ASN A 156 7.51 -10.85 -13.77
N ILE A 157 6.37 -10.81 -14.46
CA ILE A 157 6.15 -10.04 -15.71
C ILE A 157 5.91 -8.54 -15.44
N SER A 158 6.21 -8.06 -14.23
CA SER A 158 6.05 -6.65 -13.85
C SER A 158 7.07 -5.72 -14.51
N SER A 159 8.34 -6.14 -14.68
CA SER A 159 9.45 -5.29 -15.12
C SER A 159 9.43 -3.91 -14.41
N LEU A 160 9.90 -2.84 -15.06
CA LEU A 160 9.82 -1.46 -14.55
C LEU A 160 8.40 -0.89 -14.55
N ILE A 161 7.41 -1.60 -15.09
CA ILE A 161 6.00 -1.16 -15.08
C ILE A 161 5.37 -1.41 -13.71
N GLY A 162 5.86 -2.42 -12.99
CA GLY A 162 5.53 -2.66 -11.58
C GLY A 162 4.41 -3.66 -11.34
N ASN A 163 3.61 -4.01 -12.35
CA ASN A 163 2.57 -5.04 -12.20
C ASN A 163 2.20 -5.69 -13.54
N VAL A 164 2.04 -7.02 -13.50
CA VAL A 164 1.79 -7.90 -14.67
C VAL A 164 0.59 -7.47 -15.52
N ASN A 165 -0.50 -7.00 -14.89
CA ASN A 165 -1.70 -6.59 -15.63
C ASN A 165 -1.40 -5.39 -16.53
N PHE A 166 -0.58 -4.44 -16.05
CA PHE A 166 -0.27 -3.24 -16.80
C PHE A 166 0.83 -3.47 -17.84
N THR A 167 1.81 -4.33 -17.54
CA THR A 167 2.79 -4.74 -18.55
C THR A 167 2.11 -5.46 -19.71
N THR A 168 1.22 -6.41 -19.41
CA THR A 168 0.46 -7.12 -20.45
C THR A 168 -0.49 -6.21 -21.22
N ASP A 169 -1.17 -5.26 -20.54
CA ASP A 169 -1.98 -4.25 -21.21
C ASP A 169 -1.15 -3.33 -22.10
N LEU A 170 0.03 -2.89 -21.63
CA LEU A 170 1.00 -2.13 -22.43
C LEU A 170 1.39 -2.88 -23.70
N MET A 171 1.73 -4.17 -23.59
CA MET A 171 2.03 -5.00 -24.76
C MET A 171 0.81 -5.14 -25.68
N GLY A 172 -0.38 -5.34 -25.10
CA GLY A 172 -1.65 -5.37 -25.81
C GLY A 172 -1.92 -4.10 -26.63
N LEU A 173 -1.62 -2.93 -26.06
CA LEU A 173 -1.75 -1.64 -26.73
C LEU A 173 -0.78 -1.48 -27.91
N LEU A 174 0.42 -2.06 -27.81
CA LEU A 174 1.46 -1.95 -28.83
C LEU A 174 1.31 -2.95 -29.97
N ILE A 175 0.71 -4.11 -29.72
CA ILE A 175 0.50 -5.17 -30.73
C ILE A 175 -0.12 -4.64 -32.04
N PRO A 176 -1.23 -3.86 -32.04
CA PRO A 176 -1.81 -3.35 -33.28
C PRO A 176 -0.85 -2.50 -34.14
N PHE A 177 0.00 -1.69 -33.50
CA PHE A 177 1.00 -0.90 -34.23
C PHE A 177 2.16 -1.76 -34.73
N THR A 178 2.59 -2.73 -33.94
CA THR A 178 3.63 -3.67 -34.36
C THR A 178 3.16 -4.49 -35.57
N ILE A 179 1.89 -4.94 -35.58
CA ILE A 179 1.26 -5.57 -36.75
C ILE A 179 1.30 -4.62 -37.95
N TYR A 180 0.85 -3.36 -37.80
CA TYR A 180 0.91 -2.36 -38.87
C TYR A 180 2.34 -2.20 -39.43
N LEU A 181 3.33 -2.07 -38.55
CA LEU A 181 4.74 -1.90 -38.90
C LEU A 181 5.38 -3.16 -39.51
N ALA A 182 4.81 -4.35 -39.29
CA ALA A 182 5.25 -5.59 -39.92
C ALA A 182 4.58 -5.84 -41.29
N ILE A 183 3.32 -5.45 -41.48
CA ILE A 183 2.56 -5.79 -42.70
C ILE A 183 2.41 -4.66 -43.71
N SER A 184 2.54 -3.39 -43.31
CA SER A 184 2.31 -2.26 -44.23
C SER A 184 3.25 -2.31 -45.43
N LYS A 185 2.74 -2.04 -46.65
CA LYS A 185 3.58 -1.85 -47.86
C LYS A 185 4.23 -0.48 -47.94
N LYS A 186 3.80 0.48 -47.11
CA LYS A 186 4.40 1.81 -47.05
C LYS A 186 5.88 1.68 -46.74
N ARG A 187 6.73 2.28 -47.56
CA ARG A 187 8.19 2.24 -47.36
C ARG A 187 8.59 3.20 -46.24
N ILE A 188 8.86 2.65 -45.06
CA ILE A 188 9.29 3.41 -43.87
C ILE A 188 10.81 3.37 -43.70
N TRP A 189 11.43 2.20 -43.94
CA TRP A 189 12.88 2.01 -43.89
C TRP A 189 13.46 1.91 -45.30
N LYS A 190 14.76 2.23 -45.43
CA LYS A 190 15.48 2.01 -46.70
C LYS A 190 15.43 0.53 -47.10
N MET A 191 15.70 -0.37 -46.15
CA MET A 191 15.58 -1.83 -46.30
C MET A 191 14.26 -2.31 -45.71
N ASP A 192 13.23 -2.41 -46.57
CA ASP A 192 11.87 -2.71 -46.13
C ASP A 192 11.68 -4.14 -45.60
N LEU A 193 12.39 -5.13 -46.16
CA LEU A 193 12.33 -6.51 -45.67
C LEU A 193 12.85 -6.63 -44.22
N VAL A 194 13.96 -5.94 -43.91
CA VAL A 194 14.54 -5.92 -42.56
C VAL A 194 13.56 -5.34 -41.55
N ARG A 195 12.87 -4.25 -41.92
CA ARG A 195 11.81 -3.66 -41.09
C ARG A 195 10.73 -4.69 -40.75
N LYS A 196 10.23 -5.40 -41.76
CA LYS A 196 9.14 -6.37 -41.61
C LYS A 196 9.55 -7.52 -40.70
N ILE A 197 10.73 -8.10 -40.95
CA ILE A 197 11.28 -9.18 -40.10
C ILE A 197 11.47 -8.69 -38.67
N PHE A 198 12.06 -7.51 -38.48
CA PHE A 198 12.26 -6.92 -37.16
C PHE A 198 10.95 -6.77 -36.39
N TYR A 199 9.93 -6.15 -36.97
CA TYR A 199 8.64 -5.97 -36.28
C TYR A 199 7.85 -7.27 -36.13
N THR A 200 8.07 -8.28 -36.99
CA THR A 200 7.53 -9.63 -36.75
C THR A 200 8.17 -10.27 -35.52
N ILE A 201 9.50 -10.13 -35.32
CA ILE A 201 10.17 -10.62 -34.09
C ILE A 201 9.65 -9.86 -32.86
N VAL A 202 9.53 -8.53 -32.95
CA VAL A 202 8.97 -7.73 -31.86
C VAL A 202 7.55 -8.18 -31.54
N PHE A 203 6.70 -8.42 -32.54
CA PHE A 203 5.34 -8.94 -32.33
C PHE A 203 5.36 -10.26 -31.54
N THR A 204 6.23 -11.20 -31.90
CA THR A 204 6.39 -12.47 -31.18
C THR A 204 6.74 -12.24 -29.72
N LEU A 205 7.65 -11.31 -29.42
CA LEU A 205 8.03 -10.95 -28.05
C LEU A 205 6.84 -10.35 -27.27
N LEU A 206 6.14 -9.36 -27.84
CA LEU A 206 5.00 -8.72 -27.17
C LEU A 206 3.89 -9.72 -26.89
N LEU A 207 3.57 -10.58 -27.87
CA LEU A 207 2.54 -11.62 -27.71
C LEU A 207 2.95 -12.65 -26.65
N SER A 208 4.23 -13.04 -26.60
CA SER A 208 4.73 -13.96 -25.58
C SER A 208 4.54 -13.41 -24.16
N VAL A 209 4.80 -12.12 -23.95
CA VAL A 209 4.55 -11.45 -22.66
C VAL A 209 3.07 -11.46 -22.30
N VAL A 210 2.20 -11.16 -23.27
CA VAL A 210 0.73 -11.19 -23.07
C VAL A 210 0.29 -12.59 -22.63
N MET A 211 0.76 -13.64 -23.32
CA MET A 211 0.42 -15.02 -23.00
C MET A 211 0.98 -15.47 -21.64
N ALA A 212 2.24 -15.15 -21.35
CA ALA A 212 2.91 -15.51 -20.11
C ALA A 212 2.30 -14.78 -18.88
N GLY A 213 1.79 -13.56 -19.05
CA GLY A 213 1.18 -12.79 -17.95
C GLY A 213 -0.23 -13.22 -17.58
N GLN A 214 -0.90 -14.00 -18.45
CA GLN A 214 -2.17 -14.65 -18.16
C GLN A 214 -3.30 -13.67 -17.80
N THR A 215 -3.28 -12.45 -18.37
CA THR A 215 -4.27 -11.40 -18.06
C THR A 215 -5.49 -11.51 -18.97
N ARG A 216 -6.52 -12.24 -18.52
CA ARG A 216 -7.75 -12.52 -19.29
C ARG A 216 -8.39 -11.27 -19.92
N GLY A 217 -8.43 -10.15 -19.18
CA GLY A 217 -8.99 -8.90 -19.68
C GLY A 217 -8.28 -8.36 -20.92
N VAL A 218 -6.97 -8.59 -21.05
CA VAL A 218 -6.18 -8.17 -22.22
C VAL A 218 -6.49 -9.06 -23.43
N TYR A 219 -6.71 -10.36 -23.22
CA TYR A 219 -7.09 -11.29 -24.30
C TYR A 219 -8.43 -10.89 -24.92
N LEU A 220 -9.44 -10.65 -24.08
CA LEU A 220 -10.76 -10.20 -24.53
C LEU A 220 -10.69 -8.86 -25.26
N ALA A 221 -9.86 -7.94 -24.75
CA ALA A 221 -9.65 -6.64 -25.37
C ALA A 221 -8.97 -6.74 -26.76
N LEU A 222 -7.98 -7.62 -26.91
CA LEU A 222 -7.32 -7.90 -28.20
C LEU A 222 -8.28 -8.57 -29.20
N ILE A 223 -9.10 -9.53 -28.75
CA ILE A 223 -10.15 -10.14 -29.59
C ILE A 223 -11.15 -9.07 -30.06
N GLY A 224 -11.62 -8.21 -29.16
CA GLY A 224 -12.50 -7.09 -29.50
C GLY A 224 -11.87 -6.13 -30.52
N ALA A 225 -10.58 -5.82 -30.37
CA ALA A 225 -9.82 -5.00 -31.32
C ALA A 225 -9.69 -5.66 -32.70
N LEU A 226 -9.49 -6.98 -32.76
CA LEU A 226 -9.46 -7.75 -34.01
C LEU A 226 -10.83 -7.76 -34.71
N ILE A 227 -11.91 -7.99 -33.96
CA ILE A 227 -13.29 -7.95 -34.49
C ILE A 227 -13.58 -6.58 -35.09
N LEU A 228 -13.32 -5.50 -34.35
CA LEU A 228 -13.57 -4.14 -34.82
C LEU A 228 -12.73 -3.80 -36.06
N SER A 229 -11.47 -4.24 -36.11
CA SER A 229 -10.61 -4.08 -37.28
C SER A 229 -11.15 -4.85 -38.49
N GLY A 230 -11.62 -6.09 -38.28
CA GLY A 230 -12.25 -6.92 -39.30
C GLY A 230 -13.52 -6.27 -39.89
N ILE A 231 -14.38 -5.73 -39.02
CA ILE A 231 -15.56 -4.94 -39.44
C ILE A 231 -15.12 -3.73 -40.27
N GLY A 232 -14.10 -2.99 -39.83
CA GLY A 232 -13.57 -1.84 -40.58
C GLY A 232 -13.04 -2.22 -41.97
N VAL A 233 -12.32 -3.33 -42.08
CA VAL A 233 -11.82 -3.85 -43.38
C VAL A 233 -12.99 -4.28 -44.27
N LEU A 234 -13.99 -4.97 -43.72
CA LEU A 234 -15.19 -5.39 -44.46
C LEU A 234 -15.96 -4.19 -45.00
N LEU A 235 -16.25 -3.20 -44.16
CA LEU A 235 -16.96 -1.98 -44.55
C LEU A 235 -16.19 -1.18 -45.61
N ALA A 236 -14.86 -1.07 -45.47
CA ALA A 236 -14.02 -0.46 -46.50
C ALA A 236 -14.14 -1.19 -47.84
N ARG A 237 -14.14 -2.53 -47.83
CA ARG A 237 -14.30 -3.37 -49.02
C ARG A 237 -15.68 -3.21 -49.67
N LEU A 238 -16.76 -3.17 -48.89
CA LEU A 238 -18.12 -2.93 -49.39
C LEU A 238 -18.23 -1.57 -50.09
N LYS A 239 -17.48 -0.57 -49.61
CA LYS A 239 -17.34 0.76 -50.22
C LYS A 239 -16.30 0.80 -51.36
N GLY A 240 -15.83 -0.35 -51.85
CA GLY A 240 -14.88 -0.45 -52.98
C GLY A 240 -13.42 -0.10 -52.64
N THR A 241 -13.07 0.11 -51.37
CA THR A 241 -11.71 0.41 -50.91
C THR A 241 -11.05 -0.86 -50.33
N SER A 242 -10.11 -1.46 -51.06
CA SER A 242 -9.45 -2.69 -50.62
C SER A 242 -8.20 -2.39 -49.79
N VAL A 243 -8.34 -2.42 -48.45
CA VAL A 243 -7.23 -2.25 -47.49
C VAL A 243 -6.12 -3.29 -47.71
N LEU A 244 -6.48 -4.50 -48.17
CA LEU A 244 -5.54 -5.57 -48.51
C LEU A 244 -4.49 -5.14 -49.54
N LYS A 245 -4.77 -4.15 -50.40
CA LYS A 245 -3.77 -3.61 -51.34
C LYS A 245 -2.57 -3.01 -50.63
N SER A 246 -2.74 -2.45 -49.43
CA SER A 246 -1.67 -1.87 -48.60
C SER A 246 -0.99 -2.87 -47.66
N ILE A 247 -1.43 -4.13 -47.65
CA ILE A 247 -0.93 -5.17 -46.75
C ILE A 247 -0.01 -6.13 -47.50
N ASN A 248 1.14 -6.44 -46.90
CA ASN A 248 2.02 -7.52 -47.31
C ASN A 248 1.45 -8.85 -46.81
N ILE A 249 0.75 -9.58 -47.69
CA ILE A 249 0.04 -10.82 -47.35
C ILE A 249 0.97 -11.91 -46.79
N PRO A 250 2.19 -12.16 -47.33
CA PRO A 250 3.11 -13.13 -46.74
C PRO A 250 3.44 -12.83 -45.26
N MET A 251 3.70 -11.57 -44.91
CA MET A 251 3.94 -11.20 -43.51
C MET A 251 2.69 -11.33 -42.64
N LEU A 252 1.50 -11.02 -43.16
CA LEU A 252 0.26 -11.26 -42.43
C LEU A 252 0.06 -12.75 -42.11
N ILE A 253 0.28 -13.62 -43.09
CA ILE A 253 0.21 -15.08 -42.89
C ILE A 253 1.25 -15.52 -41.85
N ALA A 254 2.48 -15.00 -41.93
CA ALA A 254 3.52 -15.29 -40.94
C ALA A 254 3.10 -14.89 -39.51
N LEU A 255 2.52 -13.70 -39.32
CA LEU A 255 2.01 -13.25 -38.02
C LEU A 255 0.87 -14.14 -37.51
N ILE A 256 -0.05 -14.56 -38.38
CA ILE A 256 -1.14 -15.47 -38.01
C ILE A 256 -0.58 -16.82 -37.55
N MET A 257 0.35 -17.40 -38.32
CA MET A 257 1.00 -18.67 -37.96
C MET A 257 1.77 -18.55 -36.64
N ILE A 258 2.55 -17.49 -36.46
CA ILE A 258 3.24 -17.20 -35.19
C ILE A 258 2.25 -17.07 -34.05
N SER A 259 1.13 -16.37 -34.25
CA SER A 259 0.10 -16.21 -33.21
C SER A 259 -0.45 -17.57 -32.79
N PHE A 260 -0.80 -18.44 -33.75
CA PHE A 260 -1.24 -19.79 -33.45
C PHE A 260 -0.15 -20.60 -32.72
N SER A 261 1.11 -20.53 -33.16
CA SER A 261 2.21 -21.24 -32.51
C SER A 261 2.47 -20.77 -31.08
N ILE A 262 2.43 -19.46 -30.81
CA ILE A 262 2.62 -18.90 -29.47
C ILE A 262 1.43 -19.22 -28.56
N ILE A 263 0.20 -19.05 -29.06
CA ILE A 263 -1.00 -19.40 -28.30
C ILE A 263 -0.98 -20.88 -27.95
N TYR A 264 -0.71 -21.75 -28.93
CA TYR A 264 -0.57 -23.18 -28.70
C TYR A 264 0.52 -23.48 -27.67
N GLY A 265 1.74 -22.95 -27.85
CA GLY A 265 2.86 -23.22 -26.96
C GLY A 265 2.64 -22.77 -25.50
N TYR A 266 1.92 -21.67 -25.26
CA TYR A 266 1.57 -21.24 -23.90
C TYR A 266 0.29 -21.89 -23.34
N SER A 267 -0.51 -22.56 -24.18
CA SER A 267 -1.77 -23.22 -23.79
C SER A 267 -1.66 -24.75 -23.82
N THR A 268 -0.45 -25.29 -23.92
CA THR A 268 -0.17 -26.72 -23.81
C THR A 268 1.08 -26.91 -22.98
N ASP A 269 1.31 -28.13 -22.49
CA ASP A 269 2.60 -28.48 -21.93
C ASP A 269 3.67 -28.45 -23.04
N SER A 270 4.50 -27.41 -23.02
CA SER A 270 5.51 -27.15 -24.03
C SER A 270 6.79 -26.62 -23.38
N PHE A 271 7.86 -26.48 -24.16
CA PHE A 271 9.11 -25.89 -23.66
C PHE A 271 8.95 -24.46 -23.12
N LEU A 272 7.91 -23.72 -23.53
CA LEU A 272 7.63 -22.35 -23.09
C LEU A 272 7.00 -22.30 -21.69
N THR A 273 6.28 -23.34 -21.29
CA THR A 273 5.56 -23.45 -20.01
C THR A 273 6.23 -24.44 -19.06
N ARG A 274 6.98 -25.42 -19.56
CA ARG A 274 7.62 -26.53 -18.81
C ARG A 274 6.65 -27.19 -17.82
N GLY A 275 5.39 -27.38 -18.22
CA GLY A 275 4.34 -27.95 -17.38
C GLY A 275 3.90 -27.08 -16.19
N SER A 276 4.40 -25.84 -16.03
CA SER A 276 4.14 -25.02 -14.84
C SER A 276 2.75 -24.38 -14.79
N PHE A 277 2.10 -24.19 -15.93
CA PHE A 277 0.71 -23.72 -16.03
C PHE A 277 0.14 -24.00 -17.42
N ASP A 278 -1.19 -24.10 -17.49
CA ASP A 278 -1.95 -24.09 -18.74
C ASP A 278 -2.92 -22.88 -18.78
N VAL A 279 -2.84 -22.11 -19.87
CA VAL A 279 -3.76 -21.00 -20.16
C VAL A 279 -5.18 -21.50 -20.46
N SER A 280 -5.32 -22.70 -21.06
CA SER A 280 -6.61 -23.29 -21.44
C SER A 280 -7.43 -23.70 -20.21
N GLU A 281 -6.78 -24.33 -19.24
CA GLU A 281 -7.31 -24.60 -17.90
C GLU A 281 -7.82 -23.31 -17.22
N ARG A 282 -7.08 -22.21 -17.33
CA ARG A 282 -7.55 -20.92 -16.77
C ARG A 282 -8.76 -20.33 -17.47
N LEU A 283 -9.11 -20.74 -18.69
CA LEU A 283 -10.35 -20.33 -19.34
C LEU A 283 -11.55 -21.18 -18.88
N THR A 284 -11.32 -22.42 -18.41
CA THR A 284 -12.36 -23.32 -17.89
C THR A 284 -12.59 -23.16 -16.38
N TYR A 285 -11.58 -22.78 -15.59
CA TYR A 285 -11.67 -22.51 -14.13
C TYR A 285 -12.41 -21.20 -13.75
N ILE A 286 -13.43 -20.79 -14.52
CA ILE A 286 -14.28 -19.61 -14.22
C ILE A 286 -15.05 -19.79 -12.89
N SER A 287 -15.27 -21.02 -12.46
CA SER A 287 -16.04 -21.36 -11.26
C SER A 287 -15.25 -21.36 -9.94
N GLU A 288 -13.92 -21.46 -9.96
CA GLU A 288 -13.10 -21.73 -8.76
C GLU A 288 -12.39 -20.49 -8.17
N ASP A 289 -12.05 -19.47 -8.96
CA ASP A 289 -11.44 -18.21 -8.45
C ASP A 289 -12.51 -17.20 -7.96
N ARG A 290 -13.41 -17.68 -7.07
CA ARG A 290 -14.51 -16.88 -6.51
C ARG A 290 -14.00 -15.65 -5.75
N THR A 291 -12.87 -15.77 -5.04
CA THR A 291 -12.25 -14.68 -4.28
C THR A 291 -11.94 -13.47 -5.16
N SER A 292 -11.27 -13.67 -6.30
CA SER A 292 -10.91 -12.59 -7.24
C SER A 292 -12.14 -11.89 -7.83
N ILE A 293 -13.24 -12.63 -8.04
CA ILE A 293 -14.51 -12.08 -8.52
C ILE A 293 -15.19 -11.28 -7.40
N ASP A 294 -15.30 -11.87 -6.21
CA ASP A 294 -15.98 -11.26 -5.06
C ASP A 294 -15.28 -9.99 -4.57
N VAL A 295 -13.94 -9.95 -4.59
CA VAL A 295 -13.16 -8.71 -4.33
C VAL A 295 -13.57 -7.60 -5.30
N ARG A 296 -13.63 -7.89 -6.61
CA ARG A 296 -14.07 -6.88 -7.60
C ARG A 296 -15.52 -6.48 -7.39
N MET A 297 -16.42 -7.42 -7.09
CA MET A 297 -17.82 -7.11 -6.82
C MET A 297 -17.97 -6.21 -5.59
N LEU A 298 -17.24 -6.47 -4.52
CA LEU A 298 -17.20 -5.64 -3.33
C LEU A 298 -16.73 -4.22 -3.67
N GLN A 299 -15.65 -4.07 -4.42
CA GLN A 299 -15.13 -2.77 -4.87
C GLN A 299 -16.09 -2.02 -5.80
N TRP A 300 -16.76 -2.71 -6.72
CA TRP A 300 -17.76 -2.11 -7.61
C TRP A 300 -18.98 -1.61 -6.84
N LYS A 301 -19.45 -2.40 -5.88
CA LYS A 301 -20.55 -2.00 -4.99
C LYS A 301 -20.15 -0.85 -4.09
N ALA A 302 -18.91 -0.81 -3.61
CA ALA A 302 -18.38 0.32 -2.85
C ALA A 302 -18.37 1.61 -3.69
N ALA A 303 -18.00 1.54 -4.97
CA ALA A 303 -18.11 2.69 -5.89
C ALA A 303 -19.57 3.16 -6.06
N ILE A 304 -20.52 2.23 -6.13
CA ILE A 304 -21.95 2.55 -6.19
C ILE A 304 -22.43 3.20 -4.87
N LYS A 305 -21.98 2.70 -3.71
CA LYS A 305 -22.27 3.33 -2.40
C LYS A 305 -21.73 4.76 -2.33
N GLN A 306 -20.52 5.00 -2.84
CA GLN A 306 -19.95 6.34 -2.95
C GLN A 306 -20.78 7.23 -3.88
N TRP A 307 -21.12 6.75 -5.08
CA TRP A 307 -21.95 7.49 -6.03
C TRP A 307 -23.32 7.88 -5.44
N ASN A 308 -23.93 7.00 -4.62
CA ASN A 308 -25.20 7.28 -3.97
C ASN A 308 -25.15 8.49 -3.02
N SER A 309 -23.98 8.87 -2.52
CA SER A 309 -23.81 10.07 -1.69
C SER A 309 -23.87 11.38 -2.50
N ALA A 310 -23.51 11.35 -3.80
CA ALA A 310 -23.49 12.52 -4.67
C ALA A 310 -23.73 12.13 -6.14
N LYS A 311 -25.00 11.89 -6.52
CA LYS A 311 -25.34 11.26 -7.81
C LYS A 311 -24.94 12.07 -9.05
N LEU A 312 -25.15 13.39 -9.01
CA LEU A 312 -24.93 14.28 -10.17
C LEU A 312 -23.44 14.57 -10.36
N THR A 313 -22.79 15.03 -9.30
CA THR A 313 -21.43 15.56 -9.35
C THR A 313 -20.34 14.55 -9.02
N GLY A 314 -20.72 13.44 -8.37
CA GLY A 314 -19.77 12.59 -7.67
C GLY A 314 -19.20 13.30 -6.45
N THR A 315 -18.23 12.64 -5.82
CA THR A 315 -17.53 13.12 -4.61
C THR A 315 -16.25 13.90 -4.93
N GLY A 316 -15.92 14.06 -6.21
CA GLY A 316 -14.75 14.76 -6.73
C GLY A 316 -13.71 13.81 -7.35
N PHE A 317 -13.01 14.26 -8.39
CA PHE A 317 -12.02 13.45 -9.11
C PHE A 317 -10.90 12.92 -8.18
N GLY A 318 -10.58 11.63 -8.31
CA GLY A 318 -9.52 10.97 -7.56
C GLY A 318 -9.88 10.61 -6.11
N THR A 319 -11.15 10.70 -5.71
CA THR A 319 -11.56 10.48 -4.31
C THR A 319 -11.88 9.05 -3.94
N TYR A 320 -12.04 8.11 -4.88
CA TYR A 320 -12.42 6.73 -4.53
C TYR A 320 -11.52 6.12 -3.46
N LYS A 321 -10.20 6.37 -3.55
CA LYS A 321 -9.20 5.88 -2.59
C LYS A 321 -9.43 6.32 -1.13
N PHE A 322 -10.15 7.41 -0.88
CA PHE A 322 -10.39 7.94 0.47
C PHE A 322 -11.67 7.40 1.11
N TYR A 323 -12.64 6.99 0.28
CA TYR A 323 -13.93 6.49 0.74
C TYR A 323 -14.10 4.98 0.57
N SER A 324 -13.16 4.30 -0.10
CA SER A 324 -13.32 2.89 -0.45
C SER A 324 -13.49 2.01 0.78
N THR A 325 -12.70 2.22 1.85
CA THR A 325 -12.80 1.44 3.10
C THR A 325 -14.18 1.56 3.76
N GLU A 326 -14.68 2.77 3.98
CA GLU A 326 -16.02 2.98 4.55
C GLU A 326 -17.12 2.39 3.68
N ASN A 327 -17.03 2.57 2.37
CA ASN A 327 -18.05 2.06 1.46
C ASN A 327 -18.01 0.54 1.34
N MET A 328 -16.83 -0.09 1.43
CA MET A 328 -16.72 -1.55 1.52
C MET A 328 -17.32 -2.07 2.82
N GLY A 329 -17.04 -1.43 3.96
CA GLY A 329 -17.70 -1.75 5.24
C GLY A 329 -19.23 -1.69 5.16
N ARG A 330 -19.78 -0.63 4.53
CA ARG A 330 -21.24 -0.51 4.26
C ARG A 330 -21.77 -1.64 3.38
N VAL A 331 -21.02 -2.05 2.36
CA VAL A 331 -21.42 -3.19 1.51
C VAL A 331 -21.41 -4.49 2.28
N VAL A 332 -20.41 -4.73 3.13
CA VAL A 332 -20.34 -5.94 3.96
C VAL A 332 -21.46 -5.98 4.99
N SER A 333 -21.84 -4.84 5.56
CA SER A 333 -23.01 -4.74 6.45
C SER A 333 -24.30 -5.16 5.74
N ASP A 334 -24.50 -4.74 4.48
CA ASP A 334 -25.70 -5.08 3.72
C ASP A 334 -25.65 -6.49 3.10
N GLU A 335 -24.46 -6.94 2.72
CA GLU A 335 -24.20 -8.22 2.06
C GLU A 335 -23.02 -8.96 2.75
N PRO A 336 -23.27 -9.59 3.91
CA PRO A 336 -22.22 -10.21 4.73
C PRO A 336 -21.40 -11.29 4.01
N LYS A 337 -21.91 -11.86 2.92
CA LYS A 337 -21.17 -12.84 2.10
C LYS A 337 -19.80 -12.35 1.60
N TYR A 338 -19.56 -11.03 1.54
CA TYR A 338 -18.26 -10.45 1.16
C TYR A 338 -17.28 -10.28 2.32
N MET A 339 -17.66 -10.65 3.55
CA MET A 339 -16.85 -10.45 4.75
C MET A 339 -15.44 -11.08 4.63
N TYR A 340 -15.33 -12.27 4.02
CA TYR A 340 -14.07 -12.99 3.87
C TYR A 340 -13.05 -12.33 2.92
N VAL A 341 -13.50 -11.42 2.04
CA VAL A 341 -12.66 -10.67 1.09
C VAL A 341 -12.44 -9.22 1.48
N ASN A 342 -13.11 -8.74 2.53
CA ASN A 342 -13.12 -7.33 2.89
C ASN A 342 -11.75 -6.78 3.36
N GLY A 343 -10.86 -7.66 3.85
CA GLY A 343 -9.47 -7.31 4.16
C GLY A 343 -8.60 -6.98 2.94
N LEU A 344 -9.05 -7.28 1.71
CA LEU A 344 -8.36 -6.93 0.46
C LEU A 344 -8.76 -5.50 0.02
N LEU A 345 -8.56 -4.54 0.92
CA LEU A 345 -8.89 -3.14 0.68
C LEU A 345 -8.10 -2.64 -0.54
N SER A 346 -8.81 -2.10 -1.52
CA SER A 346 -8.21 -1.51 -2.71
C SER A 346 -8.54 -0.03 -2.79
N ILE A 347 -7.51 0.75 -3.15
CA ILE A 347 -7.63 2.16 -3.49
C ILE A 347 -8.20 2.39 -4.91
N ARG A 348 -8.58 1.32 -5.62
CA ARG A 348 -9.13 1.32 -6.99
C ARG A 348 -10.31 0.36 -7.13
N THR A 349 -11.21 0.64 -8.05
CA THR A 349 -12.42 -0.18 -8.29
C THR A 349 -12.18 -1.40 -9.17
N HIS A 350 -11.03 -1.48 -9.85
CA HIS A 350 -10.83 -2.40 -10.98
C HIS A 350 -11.91 -2.25 -12.08
N ASN A 351 -12.43 -1.04 -12.27
CA ASN A 351 -13.31 -0.64 -13.36
C ASN A 351 -13.30 0.90 -13.47
N GLU A 352 -12.63 1.43 -14.49
CA GLU A 352 -12.45 2.89 -14.61
C GLU A 352 -13.79 3.63 -14.72
N PHE A 353 -14.77 3.04 -15.41
CA PHE A 353 -16.08 3.68 -15.59
C PHE A 353 -16.86 3.79 -14.28
N LEU A 354 -16.84 2.76 -13.44
CA LEU A 354 -17.45 2.81 -12.11
C LEU A 354 -16.69 3.74 -11.16
N GLN A 355 -15.36 3.80 -11.28
CA GLN A 355 -14.58 4.77 -10.50
C GLN A 355 -14.95 6.19 -10.91
N MET A 356 -15.04 6.48 -12.21
CA MET A 356 -15.46 7.78 -12.71
C MET A 356 -16.90 8.10 -12.32
N LEU A 357 -17.80 7.12 -12.22
CA LEU A 357 -19.16 7.33 -11.72
C LEU A 357 -19.16 7.79 -10.24
N ALA A 358 -18.36 7.13 -9.39
CA ALA A 358 -18.23 7.49 -7.98
C ALA A 358 -17.62 8.89 -7.77
N GLU A 359 -16.60 9.20 -8.56
CA GLU A 359 -15.79 10.41 -8.41
C GLU A 359 -16.39 11.63 -9.13
N THR A 360 -17.01 11.45 -10.29
CA THR A 360 -17.46 12.56 -11.16
C THR A 360 -18.98 12.56 -11.42
N GLY A 361 -19.69 11.54 -10.93
CA GLY A 361 -21.15 11.43 -11.05
C GLY A 361 -21.63 11.22 -12.48
N ILE A 362 -22.94 11.35 -12.67
CA ILE A 362 -23.57 11.21 -13.98
C ILE A 362 -23.03 12.23 -14.99
N VAL A 363 -22.66 13.43 -14.54
CA VAL A 363 -22.13 14.48 -15.44
C VAL A 363 -20.82 14.03 -16.10
N GLY A 364 -19.85 13.56 -15.31
CA GLY A 364 -18.56 13.13 -15.86
C GLY A 364 -18.68 11.88 -16.72
N VAL A 365 -19.45 10.88 -16.28
CA VAL A 365 -19.70 9.66 -17.08
C VAL A 365 -20.43 9.99 -18.38
N SER A 366 -21.36 10.94 -18.39
CA SER A 366 -22.04 11.38 -19.62
C SER A 366 -21.04 12.00 -20.61
N LEU A 367 -20.07 12.79 -20.15
CA LEU A 367 -19.03 13.36 -21.02
C LEU A 367 -18.09 12.28 -21.58
N ILE A 368 -17.76 11.24 -20.78
CA ILE A 368 -17.02 10.06 -21.25
C ILE A 368 -17.83 9.33 -22.32
N LEU A 369 -19.11 9.05 -22.07
CA LEU A 369 -20.01 8.36 -23.02
C LEU A 369 -20.15 9.17 -24.32
N LEU A 370 -20.32 10.48 -24.24
CA LEU A 370 -20.35 11.36 -25.41
C LEU A 370 -19.03 11.32 -26.20
N SER A 371 -17.89 11.21 -25.51
CA SER A 371 -16.58 11.04 -26.15
C SER A 371 -16.49 9.70 -26.90
N LEU A 372 -16.96 8.61 -26.28
CA LEU A 372 -16.96 7.27 -26.88
C LEU A 372 -17.93 7.19 -28.06
N ILE A 373 -19.15 7.70 -27.93
CA ILE A 373 -20.14 7.77 -29.02
C ILE A 373 -19.60 8.63 -30.18
N GLY A 374 -18.99 9.77 -29.86
CA GLY A 374 -18.33 10.63 -30.85
C GLY A 374 -17.19 9.91 -31.58
N PHE A 375 -16.41 9.09 -30.87
CA PHE A 375 -15.36 8.26 -31.47
C PHE A 375 -15.94 7.15 -32.37
N VAL A 376 -16.99 6.46 -31.94
CA VAL A 376 -17.68 5.45 -32.76
C VAL A 376 -18.24 6.05 -34.05
N TRP A 377 -18.90 7.22 -33.95
CA TRP A 377 -19.34 7.97 -35.12
C TRP A 377 -18.16 8.34 -36.03
N TYR A 378 -17.06 8.84 -35.45
CA TYR A 378 -15.85 9.20 -36.19
C TYR A 378 -15.27 8.00 -36.92
N PHE A 379 -15.23 6.82 -36.27
CA PHE A 379 -14.78 5.58 -36.85
C PHE A 379 -15.55 5.23 -38.12
N PHE A 380 -16.87 5.06 -38.02
CA PHE A 380 -17.69 4.72 -39.18
C PHE A 380 -17.60 5.79 -40.27
N LYS A 381 -17.64 7.08 -39.89
CA LYS A 381 -17.53 8.18 -40.85
C LYS A 381 -16.19 8.15 -41.59
N ASN A 382 -15.09 7.89 -40.89
CA ASN A 382 -13.76 7.86 -41.49
C ASN A 382 -13.58 6.64 -42.41
N ILE A 383 -14.02 5.44 -42.00
CA ILE A 383 -14.01 4.23 -42.85
C ILE A 383 -14.78 4.48 -44.15
N LEU A 384 -15.99 5.06 -44.05
CA LEU A 384 -16.85 5.31 -45.20
C LEU A 384 -16.38 6.45 -46.10
N THR A 385 -15.41 7.27 -45.69
CA THR A 385 -14.95 8.44 -46.47
C THR A 385 -13.51 8.31 -46.95
N GLN A 386 -12.60 7.77 -46.13
CA GLN A 386 -11.19 7.60 -46.47
C GLN A 386 -11.01 6.67 -47.69
N ARG A 387 -10.23 7.13 -48.67
CA ARG A 387 -9.92 6.38 -49.91
C ARG A 387 -8.47 5.91 -49.96
N ASP A 388 -7.58 6.58 -49.24
CA ASP A 388 -6.19 6.18 -49.13
C ASP A 388 -6.07 4.94 -48.23
N THR A 389 -5.69 3.82 -48.84
CA THR A 389 -5.60 2.52 -48.18
C THR A 389 -4.49 2.45 -47.14
N GLU A 390 -3.40 3.22 -47.28
CA GLU A 390 -2.30 3.24 -46.31
C GLU A 390 -2.70 4.03 -45.05
N LYS A 391 -3.35 5.18 -45.25
CA LYS A 391 -3.90 5.98 -44.14
C LYS A 391 -4.99 5.23 -43.40
N LEU A 392 -5.86 4.54 -44.13
CA LEU A 392 -6.93 3.72 -43.58
C LEU A 392 -6.37 2.55 -42.74
N LEU A 393 -5.30 1.90 -43.20
CA LEU A 393 -4.64 0.83 -42.46
C LEU A 393 -4.03 1.33 -41.13
N LEU A 394 -3.38 2.50 -41.14
CA LEU A 394 -2.85 3.11 -39.91
C LEU A 394 -3.97 3.54 -38.95
N PHE A 395 -5.07 4.09 -39.49
CA PHE A 395 -6.25 4.46 -38.72
C PHE A 395 -6.88 3.24 -38.02
N LEU A 396 -7.00 2.10 -38.72
CA LEU A 396 -7.49 0.84 -38.13
C LEU A 396 -6.57 0.34 -37.02
N ALA A 397 -5.24 0.39 -37.20
CA ALA A 397 -4.29 0.00 -36.16
C ALA A 397 -4.39 0.89 -34.91
N ALA A 398 -4.53 2.21 -35.09
CA ALA A 398 -4.74 3.12 -33.97
C ALA A 398 -6.08 2.89 -33.26
N THR A 399 -7.15 2.63 -34.02
CA THR A 399 -8.47 2.33 -33.44
C THR A 399 -8.46 1.01 -32.69
N ALA A 400 -7.77 -0.01 -33.21
CA ALA A 400 -7.59 -1.30 -32.54
C ALA A 400 -6.87 -1.12 -31.20
N SER A 401 -5.77 -0.37 -31.16
CA SER A 401 -5.05 -0.06 -29.92
C SER A 401 -5.92 0.72 -28.92
N PHE A 402 -6.67 1.73 -29.38
CA PHE A 402 -7.60 2.47 -28.52
C PHE A 402 -8.71 1.58 -27.95
N THR A 403 -9.16 0.60 -28.73
CA THR A 403 -10.15 -0.40 -28.31
C THR A 403 -9.60 -1.31 -27.22
N VAL A 404 -8.32 -1.70 -27.29
CA VAL A 404 -7.69 -2.53 -26.26
C VAL A 404 -7.82 -1.88 -24.88
N ILE A 405 -7.36 -0.63 -24.73
CA ILE A 405 -7.43 0.04 -23.43
C ILE A 405 -8.88 0.30 -23.00
N THR A 406 -9.76 0.70 -23.93
CA THR A 406 -11.16 1.00 -23.60
C THR A 406 -11.88 -0.25 -23.08
N LEU A 407 -11.67 -1.41 -23.70
CA LEU A 407 -12.27 -2.67 -23.26
C LEU A 407 -11.62 -3.19 -21.96
N HIS A 408 -10.30 -3.07 -21.82
CA HIS A 408 -9.61 -3.50 -20.60
C HIS A 408 -10.06 -2.67 -19.38
N SER A 409 -10.38 -1.39 -19.57
CA SER A 409 -10.85 -0.46 -18.52
C SER A 409 -12.21 -0.84 -17.90
N VAL A 410 -12.95 -1.78 -18.50
CA VAL A 410 -14.20 -2.33 -17.93
C VAL A 410 -13.92 -3.27 -16.75
N VAL A 411 -12.77 -3.94 -16.75
CA VAL A 411 -12.40 -4.97 -15.75
C VAL A 411 -11.08 -4.67 -15.03
N SER A 412 -10.49 -3.52 -15.34
CA SER A 412 -9.18 -3.07 -14.86
C SER A 412 -9.14 -1.53 -14.87
N PHE A 413 -7.95 -0.97 -14.64
CA PHE A 413 -7.71 0.47 -14.46
C PHE A 413 -6.37 0.92 -15.09
N PRO A 414 -6.14 0.62 -16.38
CA PRO A 414 -4.85 0.81 -17.04
C PRO A 414 -4.42 2.28 -17.15
N GLY A 415 -5.34 3.24 -17.19
CA GLY A 415 -5.05 4.67 -17.27
C GLY A 415 -4.42 5.24 -15.99
N HIS A 416 -4.40 4.49 -14.90
CA HIS A 416 -3.73 4.86 -13.66
C HIS A 416 -2.22 4.61 -13.67
N LEU A 417 -1.66 4.03 -14.74
CA LEU A 417 -0.22 3.92 -14.93
C LEU A 417 0.25 4.72 -16.12
N MET A 418 1.31 5.49 -15.87
CA MET A 418 1.79 6.51 -16.80
C MET A 418 2.07 6.00 -18.23
N PRO A 419 2.80 4.88 -18.48
CA PRO A 419 3.06 4.43 -19.84
C PRO A 419 1.77 4.16 -20.62
N ASN A 420 0.80 3.50 -19.98
CA ASN A 420 -0.46 3.11 -20.61
C ASN A 420 -1.32 4.35 -20.86
N ALA A 421 -1.39 5.27 -19.90
CA ALA A 421 -2.07 6.56 -20.04
C ALA A 421 -1.48 7.41 -21.19
N LEU A 422 -0.14 7.50 -21.29
CA LEU A 422 0.53 8.23 -22.37
C LEU A 422 0.20 7.62 -23.73
N ILE A 423 0.27 6.29 -23.84
CA ILE A 423 -0.04 5.60 -25.09
C ILE A 423 -1.50 5.79 -25.44
N ALA A 424 -2.42 5.67 -24.49
CA ALA A 424 -3.85 5.91 -24.72
C ALA A 424 -4.10 7.27 -25.40
N VAL A 425 -3.48 8.33 -24.89
CA VAL A 425 -3.67 9.68 -25.46
C VAL A 425 -2.94 9.89 -26.78
N ILE A 426 -1.77 9.28 -26.99
CA ILE A 426 -1.08 9.28 -28.28
C ILE A 426 -1.93 8.56 -29.32
N VAL A 427 -2.46 7.38 -28.98
CA VAL A 427 -3.25 6.52 -29.85
C VAL A 427 -4.58 7.18 -30.20
N ALA A 428 -5.27 7.78 -29.23
CA ALA A 428 -6.45 8.61 -29.48
C ALA A 428 -6.12 9.77 -30.43
N GLY A 429 -4.95 10.41 -30.23
CA GLY A 429 -4.47 11.49 -31.10
C GLY A 429 -4.20 11.02 -32.53
N VAL A 430 -3.60 9.84 -32.71
CA VAL A 430 -3.38 9.23 -34.03
C VAL A 430 -4.72 8.87 -34.69
N ALA A 431 -5.63 8.21 -33.96
CA ALA A 431 -6.93 7.81 -34.49
C ALA A 431 -7.75 9.03 -34.95
N LEU A 432 -7.69 10.13 -34.20
CA LEU A 432 -8.39 11.38 -34.53
C LEU A 432 -7.57 12.35 -35.42
N SER A 433 -6.42 11.91 -35.94
CA SER A 433 -5.49 12.76 -36.69
C SER A 433 -6.12 13.41 -37.92
N GLU A 434 -5.75 14.67 -38.17
CA GLU A 434 -6.18 15.39 -39.38
C GLU A 434 -5.63 14.76 -40.66
N GLU A 435 -4.44 14.15 -40.60
CA GLU A 435 -3.78 13.53 -41.75
C GLU A 435 -4.43 12.22 -42.19
N LEU A 436 -5.04 11.48 -41.25
CA LEU A 436 -5.68 10.18 -41.49
C LEU A 436 -7.16 10.28 -41.82
N ARG A 437 -7.71 11.50 -41.81
CA ARG A 437 -9.13 11.77 -42.00
C ARG A 437 -9.52 11.75 -43.48
N GLY A 438 -10.65 11.13 -43.80
CA GLY A 438 -11.23 11.06 -45.15
C GLY A 438 -12.30 12.11 -45.45
N PHE A 439 -12.64 12.97 -44.49
CA PHE A 439 -13.75 13.92 -44.59
C PHE A 439 -13.39 15.30 -44.02
N ARG A 440 -14.11 16.34 -44.45
CA ARG A 440 -13.94 17.70 -43.95
C ARG A 440 -14.39 17.79 -42.49
N ALA A 441 -13.48 18.22 -41.63
CA ALA A 441 -13.74 18.43 -40.21
C ALA A 441 -14.72 19.58 -39.97
N PHE A 442 -15.62 19.43 -39.00
CA PHE A 442 -16.22 20.60 -38.36
C PHE A 442 -15.19 21.19 -37.40
N ARG A 443 -14.74 22.42 -37.69
CA ARG A 443 -13.69 23.11 -36.96
C ARG A 443 -14.30 24.27 -36.18
N ILE A 444 -13.88 24.42 -34.94
CA ILE A 444 -14.05 25.63 -34.17
C ILE A 444 -12.80 26.46 -34.43
N GLU A 445 -12.96 27.61 -35.09
CA GLU A 445 -11.87 28.53 -35.41
C GLU A 445 -11.87 29.67 -34.41
N LEU A 446 -10.73 29.85 -33.73
CA LEU A 446 -10.52 30.89 -32.73
C LEU A 446 -9.51 31.90 -33.27
N ASN A 447 -10.02 33.08 -33.62
CA ASN A 447 -9.27 34.14 -34.27
C ASN A 447 -9.05 35.35 -33.36
N GLY A 448 -8.01 36.14 -33.64
CA GLY A 448 -7.66 37.35 -32.90
C GLY A 448 -6.37 37.24 -32.08
N ARG A 449 -5.69 38.36 -31.87
CA ARG A 449 -4.46 38.40 -31.05
C ARG A 449 -4.75 38.06 -29.59
N PHE A 450 -5.79 38.67 -29.02
CA PHE A 450 -6.20 38.45 -27.64
C PHE A 450 -6.51 36.98 -27.33
N VAL A 451 -7.34 36.32 -28.14
CA VAL A 451 -7.72 34.91 -27.95
C VAL A 451 -6.49 33.98 -27.99
N ARG A 452 -5.57 34.22 -28.93
CA ARG A 452 -4.30 33.46 -29.00
C ARG A 452 -3.44 33.67 -27.77
N SER A 453 -3.34 34.90 -27.27
CA SER A 453 -2.62 35.20 -26.03
C SER A 453 -3.23 34.49 -24.83
N VAL A 454 -4.57 34.47 -24.71
CA VAL A 454 -5.27 33.75 -23.64
C VAL A 454 -5.03 32.24 -23.72
N ILE A 455 -5.13 31.62 -24.90
CA ILE A 455 -4.89 30.18 -25.07
C ILE A 455 -3.44 29.82 -24.77
N ALA A 456 -2.48 30.61 -25.25
CA ALA A 456 -1.06 30.42 -24.95
C ALA A 456 -0.79 30.53 -23.45
N PHE A 457 -1.40 31.52 -22.78
CA PHE A 457 -1.31 31.69 -21.33
C PHE A 457 -1.90 30.48 -20.59
N LEU A 458 -3.12 30.03 -20.96
CA LEU A 458 -3.75 28.86 -20.35
C LEU A 458 -2.94 27.58 -20.53
N LEU A 459 -2.37 27.34 -21.72
CA LEU A 459 -1.47 26.20 -21.96
C LEU A 459 -0.28 26.18 -21.00
N ILE A 460 0.33 27.34 -20.77
CA ILE A 460 1.48 27.48 -19.86
C ILE A 460 1.04 27.31 -18.41
N VAL A 461 0.01 28.04 -17.98
CA VAL A 461 -0.45 28.02 -16.58
C VAL A 461 -0.98 26.65 -16.18
N ILE A 462 -1.82 26.01 -17.00
CA ILE A 462 -2.38 24.68 -16.70
C ILE A 462 -1.25 23.65 -16.60
N SER A 463 -0.32 23.63 -17.57
CA SER A 463 0.76 22.63 -17.55
C SER A 463 1.75 22.84 -16.41
N LEU A 464 2.16 24.08 -16.13
CA LEU A 464 3.04 24.38 -14.99
C LEU A 464 2.38 24.10 -13.64
N THR A 465 1.09 24.45 -13.49
CA THR A 465 0.33 24.13 -12.27
C THR A 465 0.26 22.62 -12.07
N GLY A 466 -0.02 21.87 -13.14
CA GLY A 466 0.01 20.40 -13.11
C GLY A 466 1.36 19.85 -12.66
N THR A 467 2.47 20.39 -13.18
CA THR A 467 3.83 20.01 -12.77
C THR A 467 4.10 20.30 -11.30
N VAL A 468 3.74 21.48 -10.80
CA VAL A 468 3.94 21.86 -9.39
C VAL A 468 3.14 20.97 -8.45
N LEU A 469 1.88 20.67 -8.77
CA LEU A 469 1.06 19.78 -7.95
C LEU A 469 1.55 18.32 -8.00
N MET A 470 1.99 17.85 -9.18
CA MET A 470 2.59 16.52 -9.31
C MET A 470 3.93 16.40 -8.57
N SER A 471 4.76 17.46 -8.54
CA SER A 471 6.02 17.43 -7.81
C SER A 471 5.80 17.35 -6.31
N ARG A 472 4.79 18.06 -5.78
CA ARG A 472 4.39 17.95 -4.36
C ARG A 472 3.99 16.53 -3.98
N ASN A 473 3.13 15.89 -4.78
CA ASN A 473 2.77 14.48 -4.58
C ASN A 473 4.00 13.56 -4.60
N TYR A 474 4.86 13.71 -5.62
CA TYR A 474 6.05 12.88 -5.79
C TYR A 474 7.05 13.03 -4.63
N PHE A 475 7.36 14.26 -4.21
CA PHE A 475 8.28 14.49 -3.10
C PHE A 475 7.67 14.04 -1.77
N SER A 476 6.38 14.28 -1.53
CA SER A 476 5.68 13.77 -0.35
C SER A 476 5.81 12.24 -0.24
N GLU A 477 5.52 11.51 -1.32
CA GLU A 477 5.66 10.05 -1.32
C GLU A 477 7.12 9.60 -1.18
N ALA A 478 8.06 10.33 -1.78
CA ALA A 478 9.48 10.01 -1.71
C ALA A 478 10.03 10.11 -0.28
N TYR A 479 9.70 11.18 0.41
CA TYR A 479 10.04 11.37 1.82
C TYR A 479 9.29 10.39 2.73
N PHE A 480 8.01 10.12 2.45
CA PHE A 480 7.26 9.10 3.17
C PHE A 480 7.91 7.72 3.06
N THR A 481 8.31 7.29 1.85
CA THR A 481 8.94 5.98 1.62
C THR A 481 10.26 5.87 2.37
N LYS A 482 11.08 6.93 2.37
CA LYS A 482 12.31 6.99 3.17
C LYS A 482 12.02 6.88 4.67
N GLY A 483 11.05 7.64 5.17
CA GLY A 483 10.67 7.61 6.58
C GLY A 483 10.09 6.27 7.02
N TYR A 484 9.30 5.63 6.16
CA TYR A 484 8.79 4.28 6.37
C TYR A 484 9.90 3.24 6.44
N ILE A 485 10.85 3.24 5.50
CA ILE A 485 11.99 2.31 5.52
C ILE A 485 12.84 2.53 6.77
N ALA A 486 13.11 3.79 7.14
CA ALA A 486 13.80 4.10 8.38
C ALA A 486 13.04 3.56 9.60
N LYS A 487 11.71 3.72 9.65
CA LYS A 487 10.88 3.15 10.73
C LYS A 487 10.98 1.62 10.81
N LEU A 488 10.94 0.91 9.68
CA LEU A 488 11.10 -0.55 9.65
C LEU A 488 12.48 -0.98 10.17
N ASN A 489 13.54 -0.27 9.78
CA ASN A 489 14.90 -0.54 10.25
C ASN A 489 15.02 -0.26 11.75
N PHE A 490 14.41 0.82 12.25
CA PHE A 490 14.30 1.13 13.67
C PHE A 490 13.60 -0.01 14.43
N ASP A 491 12.46 -0.48 13.96
CA ASP A 491 11.72 -1.58 14.60
C ASP A 491 12.54 -2.87 14.62
N SER A 492 13.17 -3.21 13.49
CA SER A 492 14.03 -4.39 13.37
C SER A 492 15.23 -4.33 14.31
N ALA A 493 15.86 -3.16 14.43
CA ALA A 493 16.99 -2.96 15.35
C ALA A 493 16.55 -3.09 16.81
N ASN A 494 15.39 -2.51 17.17
CA ASN A 494 14.87 -2.56 18.54
C ASN A 494 14.44 -3.97 18.98
N LEU A 495 13.84 -4.75 18.07
CA LEU A 495 13.46 -6.13 18.36
C LEU A 495 14.66 -7.00 18.76
N ALA A 496 15.85 -6.73 18.23
CA ALA A 496 17.06 -7.50 18.55
C ALA A 496 17.73 -7.11 19.88
N ILE A 497 17.47 -5.91 20.41
CA ILE A 497 18.19 -5.37 21.58
C ILE A 497 17.98 -6.20 22.86
N PRO A 498 16.75 -6.61 23.25
CA PRO A 498 16.52 -7.41 24.46
C PRO A 498 17.28 -8.75 24.44
N ASP A 499 17.25 -9.46 23.32
CA ASP A 499 17.92 -10.75 23.17
C ASP A 499 19.44 -10.62 23.23
N LEU A 500 19.99 -9.55 22.65
CA LEU A 500 21.42 -9.23 22.75
C LEU A 500 21.81 -8.90 24.20
N LYS A 501 20.99 -8.11 24.92
CA LYS A 501 21.21 -7.83 26.35
C LYS A 501 21.20 -9.12 27.18
N ASN A 502 20.22 -9.99 26.96
CA ASN A 502 20.11 -11.28 27.64
C ASN A 502 21.32 -12.18 27.34
N THR A 503 21.74 -12.26 26.08
CA THR A 503 22.91 -13.03 25.67
C THR A 503 24.20 -12.53 26.33
N ILE A 504 24.40 -11.21 26.40
CA ILE A 504 25.53 -10.60 27.10
C ILE A 504 25.52 -10.94 28.58
N ASN A 505 24.35 -10.88 29.23
CA ASN A 505 24.21 -11.23 30.65
C ASN A 505 24.49 -12.72 30.91
N MET A 506 24.05 -13.62 30.02
CA MET A 506 24.40 -15.05 30.10
C MET A 506 25.91 -15.28 29.99
N ILE A 507 26.59 -14.64 29.03
CA ILE A 507 28.05 -14.77 28.86
C ILE A 507 28.79 -14.21 30.09
N ARG A 508 28.32 -13.10 30.68
CA ARG A 508 28.87 -12.57 31.93
C ARG A 508 28.69 -13.55 33.10
N SER A 509 27.55 -14.23 33.16
CA SER A 509 27.32 -15.30 34.14
C SER A 509 28.24 -16.49 33.91
N GLU A 510 28.44 -16.94 32.67
CA GLU A 510 29.39 -18.02 32.33
C GLU A 510 30.83 -17.66 32.73
N LEU A 511 31.27 -16.41 32.50
CA LEU A 511 32.56 -15.92 32.96
C LEU A 511 32.68 -15.98 34.49
N SER A 512 31.64 -15.53 35.21
CA SER A 512 31.61 -15.63 36.67
C SER A 512 31.67 -17.07 37.17
N SER A 513 30.98 -18.01 36.51
CA SER A 513 31.02 -19.44 36.84
C SER A 513 32.36 -20.10 36.52
N LEU A 514 33.06 -19.64 35.49
CA LEU A 514 34.42 -20.07 35.19
C LEU A 514 35.41 -19.60 36.27
N GLU A 515 35.25 -18.36 36.76
CA GLU A 515 36.03 -17.80 37.86
C GLU A 515 35.79 -18.53 39.19
N SER A 516 34.55 -18.93 39.48
CA SER A 516 34.19 -19.70 40.68
C SER A 516 34.38 -21.21 40.55
N PHE A 517 34.64 -21.73 39.34
CA PHE A 517 34.67 -23.15 39.00
C PHE A 517 33.39 -23.90 39.41
N GLU A 518 32.23 -23.30 39.14
CA GLU A 518 30.93 -23.87 39.46
C GLU A 518 30.18 -24.39 38.22
N GLY A 519 29.17 -25.22 38.43
CA GLY A 519 28.32 -25.76 37.36
C GLY A 519 29.11 -26.55 36.32
N GLU A 520 28.99 -26.16 35.05
CA GLU A 520 29.69 -26.82 33.92
C GLU A 520 31.21 -26.67 33.98
N PHE A 521 31.76 -25.74 34.76
CA PHE A 521 33.21 -25.56 34.94
C PHE A 521 33.77 -26.25 36.19
N SER A 522 32.96 -26.98 36.94
CA SER A 522 33.39 -27.71 38.15
C SER A 522 34.49 -28.73 37.91
N TYR A 523 34.56 -29.32 36.72
CA TYR A 523 35.63 -30.24 36.33
C TYR A 523 37.01 -29.55 36.25
N LEU A 524 37.05 -28.22 36.12
CA LEU A 524 38.28 -27.41 36.08
C LEU A 524 38.77 -26.99 37.46
N ALA A 525 38.01 -27.27 38.54
CA ALA A 525 38.47 -27.08 39.90
C ALA A 525 39.76 -27.89 40.14
N THR A 526 40.74 -27.29 40.82
CA THR A 526 42.11 -27.80 40.90
C THR A 526 42.20 -29.28 41.30
N ASP A 527 41.59 -29.64 42.44
CA ASP A 527 41.66 -31.01 42.97
C ASP A 527 40.87 -32.00 42.09
N THR A 528 39.71 -31.57 41.58
CA THR A 528 38.84 -32.38 40.70
C THR A 528 39.55 -32.74 39.39
N TYR A 529 40.14 -31.74 38.74
CA TYR A 529 40.86 -31.88 37.46
C TYR A 529 42.06 -32.82 37.62
N ILE A 530 42.88 -32.61 38.65
CA ILE A 530 44.08 -33.43 38.87
C ILE A 530 43.67 -34.89 39.16
N ASN A 531 42.73 -35.11 40.09
CA ASN A 531 42.30 -36.46 40.45
C ASN A 531 41.69 -37.24 39.27
N THR A 532 41.01 -36.54 38.35
CA THR A 532 40.37 -37.15 37.18
C THR A 532 41.39 -37.58 36.11
N TYR A 533 42.43 -36.77 35.86
CA TYR A 533 43.37 -37.02 34.75
C TYR A 533 44.69 -37.68 35.17
N LEU A 534 45.02 -37.70 36.46
CA LEU A 534 46.31 -38.20 36.95
C LEU A 534 46.56 -39.67 36.63
N GLN A 535 45.57 -40.56 36.83
CA GLN A 535 45.75 -41.99 36.55
C GLN A 535 46.05 -42.25 35.07
N ASN A 536 45.32 -41.58 34.17
CA ASN A 536 45.55 -41.68 32.73
C ASN A 536 46.95 -41.18 32.33
N PHE A 537 47.43 -40.12 32.98
CA PHE A 537 48.80 -39.62 32.77
C PHE A 537 49.86 -40.60 33.29
N LYS A 538 49.64 -41.25 34.44
CA LYS A 538 50.52 -42.30 34.97
C LYS A 538 50.61 -43.49 34.00
N ASP A 539 49.48 -43.92 33.44
CA ASP A 539 49.43 -45.04 32.49
C ASP A 539 50.15 -44.69 31.16
N ARG A 540 50.05 -43.43 30.72
CA ARG A 540 50.66 -42.94 29.48
C ARG A 540 52.16 -42.66 29.63
N PHE A 541 52.62 -42.30 30.83
CA PHE A 541 54.02 -41.97 31.13
C PHE A 541 54.53 -42.71 32.39
N PRO A 542 54.64 -44.05 32.35
CA PRO A 542 54.88 -44.88 33.54
C PRO A 542 56.26 -44.70 34.20
N ARG A 543 57.18 -43.96 33.57
CA ARG A 543 58.53 -43.68 34.07
C ARG A 543 58.71 -42.25 34.59
N ALA A 544 57.71 -41.38 34.45
CA ALA A 544 57.81 -39.98 34.89
C ALA A 544 57.51 -39.86 36.40
N PRO A 545 58.25 -39.02 37.16
CA PRO A 545 57.92 -38.71 38.55
C PRO A 545 56.52 -38.12 38.68
N GLU A 546 55.79 -38.51 39.74
CA GLU A 546 54.42 -38.06 39.96
C GLU A 546 54.33 -36.53 40.13
N GLU A 547 55.32 -35.90 40.78
CA GLU A 547 55.35 -34.45 40.92
C GLU A 547 55.44 -33.72 39.57
N LEU A 548 56.15 -34.31 38.61
CA LEU A 548 56.28 -33.77 37.26
C LEU A 548 54.96 -33.91 36.47
N LEU A 549 54.27 -35.04 36.61
CA LEU A 549 52.98 -35.27 35.98
C LEU A 549 51.90 -34.32 36.52
N VAL A 550 51.88 -34.10 37.84
CA VAL A 550 50.99 -33.14 38.49
C VAL A 550 51.28 -31.72 38.00
N SER A 551 52.54 -31.31 37.92
CA SER A 551 52.95 -30.00 37.39
C SER A 551 52.48 -29.77 35.94
N GLU A 552 52.62 -30.77 35.06
CA GLU A 552 52.16 -30.67 33.68
C GLU A 552 50.62 -30.61 33.59
N LEU A 553 49.91 -31.33 34.46
CA LEU A 553 48.44 -31.23 34.57
C LEU A 553 48.00 -29.84 35.06
N TYR A 554 48.69 -29.23 36.02
CA TYR A 554 48.45 -27.85 36.44
C TYR A 554 48.60 -26.86 35.27
N LYS A 555 49.68 -27.00 34.50
CA LYS A 555 49.93 -26.16 33.32
C LYS A 555 48.86 -26.34 32.26
N ARG A 556 48.45 -27.59 31.99
CA ARG A 556 47.39 -27.90 31.02
C ARG A 556 46.02 -27.39 31.47
N ARG A 557 45.68 -27.52 32.76
CA ARG A 557 44.46 -26.95 33.35
C ARG A 557 44.43 -25.44 33.16
N LYS A 558 45.52 -24.76 33.54
CA LYS A 558 45.66 -23.31 33.38
C LYS A 558 45.48 -22.88 31.93
N ASN A 559 46.18 -23.51 30.99
CA ASN A 559 46.01 -23.22 29.55
C ASN A 559 44.57 -23.47 29.07
N THR A 560 43.88 -24.48 29.63
CA THR A 560 42.47 -24.77 29.28
C THR A 560 41.54 -23.68 29.80
N VAL A 561 41.73 -23.24 31.04
CA VAL A 561 40.98 -22.11 31.64
C VAL A 561 41.23 -20.84 30.84
N ASP A 562 42.49 -20.48 30.60
CA ASP A 562 42.88 -19.28 29.84
C ASP A 562 42.25 -19.28 28.44
N MET A 563 42.24 -20.43 27.75
CA MET A 563 41.63 -20.60 26.43
C MET A 563 40.09 -20.42 26.45
N ILE A 564 39.41 -21.00 27.46
CA ILE A 564 37.96 -20.86 27.61
C ILE A 564 37.61 -19.41 27.95
N GLU A 565 38.36 -18.79 28.86
CA GLU A 565 38.19 -17.40 29.26
C GLU A 565 38.38 -16.45 28.07
N GLU A 566 39.42 -16.64 27.26
CA GLU A 566 39.66 -15.85 26.05
C GLU A 566 38.51 -16.00 25.05
N LYS A 567 38.02 -17.23 24.84
CA LYS A 567 36.87 -17.49 23.96
C LYS A 567 35.61 -16.77 24.43
N LEU A 568 35.32 -16.83 25.73
CA LEU A 568 34.16 -16.15 26.32
C LEU A 568 34.31 -14.62 26.26
N LYS A 569 35.49 -14.07 26.54
CA LYS A 569 35.77 -12.63 26.41
C LYS A 569 35.62 -12.14 24.96
N ASN A 570 36.10 -12.92 23.99
CA ASN A 570 35.93 -12.60 22.57
C ASN A 570 34.45 -12.64 22.14
N LYS A 571 33.69 -13.64 22.60
CA LYS A 571 32.23 -13.71 22.37
C LYS A 571 31.50 -12.54 23.02
N LEU A 572 31.85 -12.19 24.26
CA LEU A 572 31.29 -11.05 24.98
C LEU A 572 31.54 -9.74 24.22
N LYS A 573 32.78 -9.51 23.77
CA LYS A 573 33.15 -8.34 22.98
C LYS A 573 32.34 -8.28 21.69
N SER A 574 32.28 -9.37 20.93
CA SER A 574 31.50 -9.43 19.69
C SER A 574 30.01 -9.14 19.91
N MET A 575 29.41 -9.66 20.97
CA MET A 575 28.00 -9.40 21.28
C MET A 575 27.77 -7.96 21.77
N ALA A 576 28.70 -7.40 22.54
CA ALA A 576 28.66 -6.00 22.96
C ALA A 576 28.78 -5.04 21.77
N ASP A 577 29.68 -5.33 20.83
CA ASP A 577 29.83 -4.57 19.58
C ASP A 577 28.54 -4.64 18.73
N THR A 578 27.94 -5.83 18.60
CA THR A 578 26.64 -6.00 17.92
C THR A 578 25.52 -5.22 18.60
N LEU A 579 25.45 -5.23 19.93
CA LEU A 579 24.47 -4.44 20.68
C LEU A 579 24.68 -2.94 20.48
N MET A 580 25.93 -2.46 20.47
CA MET A 580 26.26 -1.06 20.22
C MET A 580 25.84 -0.65 18.80
N ASN A 581 26.14 -1.48 17.80
CA ASN A 581 25.72 -1.24 16.42
C ASN A 581 24.20 -1.22 16.28
N ALA A 582 23.48 -2.14 16.93
CA ALA A 582 22.02 -2.17 16.92
C ALA A 582 21.42 -0.91 17.56
N ARG A 583 21.98 -0.42 18.68
CA ARG A 583 21.55 0.84 19.31
C ARG A 583 21.81 2.06 18.43
N ASN A 584 23.01 2.14 17.84
CA ASN A 584 23.34 3.24 16.93
C ASN A 584 22.42 3.25 15.72
N ALA A 585 22.20 2.08 15.10
CA ALA A 585 21.27 1.93 13.99
C ALA A 585 19.84 2.31 14.39
N SER A 586 19.38 1.90 15.57
CA SER A 586 18.06 2.31 16.10
C SER A 586 17.96 3.83 16.20
N ASN A 587 18.93 4.49 16.84
CA ASN A 587 18.93 5.94 17.01
C ASN A 587 18.98 6.69 15.67
N GLU A 588 19.88 6.31 14.77
CA GLU A 588 19.98 6.92 13.43
C GLU A 588 18.66 6.80 12.66
N ASN A 589 18.10 5.59 12.59
CA ASN A 589 16.87 5.34 11.88
C ASN A 589 15.65 6.02 12.54
N PHE A 590 15.65 6.22 13.86
CA PHE A 590 14.63 6.98 14.57
C PHE A 590 14.58 8.44 14.09
N TYR A 591 15.72 9.13 14.08
CA TYR A 591 15.79 10.53 13.64
C TYR A 591 15.56 10.67 12.12
N ASP A 592 16.07 9.74 11.32
CA ASP A 592 15.82 9.71 9.88
C ASP A 592 14.34 9.52 9.56
N ALA A 593 13.65 8.67 10.34
CA ALA A 593 12.21 8.49 10.23
C ALA A 593 11.47 9.78 10.59
N LEU A 594 11.78 10.41 11.72
CA LEU A 594 11.15 11.68 12.13
C LEU A 594 11.32 12.78 11.08
N TYR A 595 12.55 13.00 10.62
CA TYR A 595 12.86 14.03 9.62
C TYR A 595 12.13 13.78 8.30
N SER A 596 12.16 12.53 7.82
CA SER A 596 11.58 12.18 6.52
C SER A 596 10.05 12.21 6.56
N LEU A 597 9.43 11.72 7.63
CA LEU A 597 7.97 11.76 7.78
C LEU A 597 7.46 13.20 7.94
N ASP A 598 8.15 14.04 8.71
CA ASP A 598 7.81 15.47 8.79
C ASP A 598 7.98 16.16 7.44
N SER A 599 9.09 15.90 6.74
CA SER A 599 9.34 16.42 5.39
C SER A 599 8.20 16.03 4.43
N ALA A 600 7.71 14.80 4.49
CA ALA A 600 6.57 14.37 3.67
C ALA A 600 5.33 15.26 3.89
N LEU A 601 5.04 15.60 5.16
CA LEU A 601 3.92 16.47 5.54
C LEU A 601 4.12 17.94 5.14
N THR A 602 5.36 18.41 4.96
CA THR A 602 5.61 19.76 4.44
C THR A 602 5.22 19.91 2.97
N PHE A 603 5.35 18.84 2.18
CA PHE A 603 4.96 18.86 0.76
C PHE A 603 3.45 18.70 0.59
N GLU A 604 2.88 17.62 1.13
CA GLU A 604 1.47 17.25 0.95
C GLU A 604 1.07 16.15 1.95
N ASP A 605 -0.09 16.28 2.60
CA ASP A 605 -0.71 15.20 3.40
C ASP A 605 -1.91 14.63 2.63
N HIS A 606 -1.65 13.67 1.73
CA HIS A 606 -2.64 13.13 0.82
C HIS A 606 -2.99 11.66 1.06
N SER A 607 -2.48 11.07 2.15
CA SER A 607 -2.74 9.67 2.54
C SER A 607 -3.03 9.48 4.02
N GLY A 608 -2.63 10.42 4.89
CA GLY A 608 -2.64 10.22 6.35
C GLY A 608 -1.50 9.33 6.87
N MET A 609 -0.81 8.60 5.99
CA MET A 609 0.22 7.63 6.38
C MET A 609 1.41 8.25 7.11
N PRO A 610 1.98 9.40 6.71
CA PRO A 610 3.08 9.99 7.46
C PRO A 610 2.71 10.26 8.93
N LYS A 611 1.47 10.66 9.20
CA LYS A 611 0.96 10.86 10.57
C LYS A 611 0.81 9.56 11.32
N THR A 612 0.30 8.50 10.67
CA THR A 612 0.24 7.17 11.27
C THR A 612 1.60 6.72 11.79
N TYR A 613 2.66 6.85 10.98
CA TYR A 613 4.00 6.42 11.41
C TYR A 613 4.64 7.37 12.42
N LEU A 614 4.33 8.67 12.40
CA LEU A 614 4.69 9.59 13.48
C LEU A 614 4.00 9.22 14.79
N ALA A 615 2.71 8.86 14.76
CA ALA A 615 1.98 8.39 15.94
C ALA A 615 2.63 7.13 16.54
N LEU A 616 3.03 6.17 15.69
CA LEU A 616 3.76 4.99 16.12
C LEU A 616 5.12 5.33 16.75
N LEU A 617 5.86 6.28 16.17
CA LEU A 617 7.14 6.76 16.75
C LEU A 617 6.93 7.44 18.12
N MET A 618 5.90 8.27 18.27
CA MET A 618 5.56 8.94 19.53
C MET A 618 5.27 7.96 20.67
N SER A 619 4.78 6.76 20.35
CA SER A 619 4.51 5.72 21.34
C SER A 619 5.73 4.88 21.75
N SER A 620 6.91 5.14 21.18
CA SER A 620 8.13 4.34 21.36
C SER A 620 9.00 4.81 22.52
N GLU A 621 9.80 3.90 23.10
CA GLU A 621 10.79 4.23 24.13
C GLU A 621 11.86 5.24 23.64
N ALA A 622 12.23 5.20 22.36
CA ALA A 622 13.22 6.14 21.81
C ALA A 622 12.73 7.59 21.81
N TRP A 623 11.42 7.80 21.57
CA TRP A 623 10.79 9.11 21.71
C TRP A 623 10.88 9.63 23.14
N MET A 624 10.66 8.73 24.09
CA MET A 624 10.75 9.00 25.52
C MET A 624 12.17 9.36 25.98
N GLU A 625 13.17 8.66 25.45
CA GLU A 625 14.58 8.97 25.70
C GLU A 625 14.96 10.34 25.12
N ASP A 626 14.53 10.67 23.90
CA ASP A 626 14.78 11.97 23.27
C ASP A 626 14.20 13.14 24.08
N LEU A 627 12.95 13.02 24.58
CA LEU A 627 12.34 14.03 25.44
C LEU A 627 13.12 14.23 26.75
N ASN A 628 13.52 13.13 27.40
CA ASN A 628 14.33 13.19 28.61
C ASN A 628 15.70 13.85 28.35
N LEU A 629 16.36 13.50 27.24
CA LEU A 629 17.63 14.12 26.86
C LEU A 629 17.48 15.62 26.63
N LYS A 630 16.40 16.06 25.98
CA LYS A 630 16.11 17.48 25.77
C LYS A 630 15.83 18.22 27.08
N LEU A 631 15.13 17.59 28.03
CA LEU A 631 14.85 18.19 29.33
C LEU A 631 16.14 18.48 30.12
N PHE A 632 17.06 17.51 30.18
CA PHE A 632 18.25 17.60 31.05
C PHE A 632 19.47 18.27 30.40
N ASN A 633 19.54 18.37 29.07
CA ASN A 633 20.71 18.90 28.37
C ASN A 633 20.51 20.31 27.76
N LEU A 634 19.30 20.86 27.75
CA LEU A 634 19.02 22.20 27.21
C LEU A 634 19.03 23.28 28.31
N THR A 635 19.22 24.54 27.91
CA THR A 635 19.41 25.69 28.81
C THR A 635 18.16 26.15 29.57
N ASP A 636 16.96 25.67 29.22
CA ASP A 636 15.69 26.08 29.84
C ASP A 636 14.75 24.87 30.07
N PRO A 637 14.96 24.07 31.14
CA PRO A 637 14.15 22.89 31.42
C PRO A 637 12.67 23.20 31.67
N MET A 638 12.35 24.32 32.33
CA MET A 638 10.94 24.70 32.58
C MET A 638 10.22 25.07 31.29
N GLY A 639 10.86 25.84 30.40
CA GLY A 639 10.27 26.14 29.09
C GLY A 639 10.09 24.90 28.21
N GLN A 640 10.91 23.86 28.38
CA GLN A 640 10.71 22.57 27.70
C GLN A 640 9.50 21.81 28.27
N LEU A 641 9.35 21.76 29.60
CA LEU A 641 8.17 21.16 30.25
C LEU A 641 6.89 21.86 29.80
N GLU A 642 6.88 23.20 29.85
CA GLU A 642 5.75 24.00 29.41
C GLU A 642 5.41 23.71 27.94
N LYS A 643 6.39 23.75 27.03
CA LYS A 643 6.17 23.44 25.61
C LYS A 643 5.65 22.02 25.39
N PHE A 644 6.18 21.02 26.08
CA PHE A 644 5.77 19.65 25.86
C PHE A 644 4.33 19.41 26.35
N PHE A 645 4.05 19.69 27.63
CA PHE A 645 2.74 19.41 28.23
C PHE A 645 1.63 20.37 27.78
N SER A 646 1.96 21.55 27.23
CA SER A 646 0.98 22.42 26.55
C SER A 646 0.68 22.01 25.10
N GLY A 647 1.35 20.98 24.58
CA GLY A 647 1.20 20.57 23.19
C GLY A 647 1.81 21.57 22.21
N ILE A 648 3.03 22.06 22.49
CA ILE A 648 3.90 22.92 21.67
C ILE A 648 5.27 22.24 21.44
N ASN A 649 5.27 20.91 21.22
CA ASN A 649 6.42 20.06 20.92
C ASN A 649 6.93 20.07 19.43
N GLY A 650 6.56 21.05 18.61
CA GLY A 650 6.99 21.17 17.20
C GLY A 650 6.19 20.35 16.16
N TYR A 651 5.39 19.35 16.57
CA TYR A 651 4.56 18.54 15.66
C TYR A 651 3.07 18.97 15.64
N ASN A 652 2.70 19.93 16.46
CA ASN A 652 1.29 20.28 16.74
C ASN A 652 0.56 20.92 15.56
N GLU A 653 1.29 21.65 14.71
CA GLU A 653 0.74 22.16 13.45
C GLU A 653 0.25 21.02 12.55
N LYS A 654 0.85 19.82 12.66
CA LYS A 654 0.47 18.65 11.87
C LYS A 654 -0.80 17.98 12.41
N ILE A 655 -1.09 18.13 13.69
CA ILE A 655 -2.27 17.59 14.36
C ILE A 655 -3.52 18.43 14.08
N ALA A 656 -3.37 19.74 13.83
CA ALA A 656 -4.49 20.66 13.68
C ALA A 656 -5.61 20.16 12.74
N ILE A 657 -6.84 20.13 13.28
CA ILE A 657 -8.07 19.77 12.59
C ILE A 657 -8.99 21.00 12.58
N VAL A 658 -9.17 21.59 11.40
CA VAL A 658 -10.02 22.79 11.23
C VAL A 658 -11.48 22.41 11.02
N LYS A 659 -11.73 21.41 10.17
CA LYS A 659 -13.07 20.92 9.85
C LYS A 659 -13.08 19.39 9.92
N PRO A 660 -13.46 18.80 11.07
CA PRO A 660 -13.41 17.36 11.24
C PRO A 660 -14.38 16.66 10.29
N ARG A 661 -13.94 15.54 9.72
CA ARG A 661 -14.80 14.64 8.95
C ARG A 661 -15.77 13.94 9.89
N ALA A 662 -16.97 13.62 9.42
CA ALA A 662 -17.99 12.96 10.23
C ALA A 662 -17.47 11.71 10.96
N PHE A 663 -16.55 10.96 10.34
CA PHE A 663 -15.92 9.78 10.92
C PHE A 663 -15.12 10.05 12.20
N ILE A 664 -14.47 11.22 12.33
CA ILE A 664 -13.63 11.53 13.49
C ILE A 664 -14.31 12.46 14.51
N VAL A 665 -15.48 13.03 14.19
CA VAL A 665 -16.21 13.90 15.13
C VAL A 665 -16.44 13.22 16.49
N PRO A 666 -16.82 11.93 16.58
CA PRO A 666 -16.97 11.25 17.87
C PRO A 666 -15.67 11.12 18.67
N LEU A 667 -14.50 11.31 18.06
CA LEU A 667 -13.18 11.21 18.71
C LEU A 667 -12.68 12.56 19.24
N LEU A 668 -13.42 13.64 19.00
CA LEU A 668 -13.02 15.01 19.32
C LEU A 668 -13.99 15.67 20.31
N LEU A 669 -14.78 14.89 21.04
CA LEU A 669 -15.82 15.39 21.94
C LEU A 669 -15.25 16.27 23.07
N LYS A 670 -14.03 15.96 23.52
CA LYS A 670 -13.31 16.68 24.58
C LYS A 670 -12.40 17.81 24.07
N GLY A 671 -12.32 17.97 22.76
CA GLY A 671 -11.49 18.97 22.10
C GLY A 671 -10.60 18.38 21.01
N ASN A 672 -9.85 19.26 20.34
CA ASN A 672 -8.95 18.88 19.25
C ASN A 672 -7.61 18.30 19.73
N ARG A 673 -7.34 18.33 21.03
CA ARG A 673 -6.09 17.88 21.67
C ARG A 673 -6.36 17.27 23.02
N HIS A 674 -5.69 16.16 23.30
CA HIS A 674 -5.76 15.46 24.57
C HIS A 674 -4.53 15.82 25.42
N LEU A 675 -4.70 16.78 26.33
CA LEU A 675 -3.63 17.29 27.20
C LEU A 675 -3.97 17.05 28.68
N PRO A 676 -3.96 15.80 29.16
CA PRO A 676 -4.34 15.48 30.53
C PRO A 676 -3.39 16.09 31.56
N LEU A 677 -2.10 16.27 31.22
CA LEU A 677 -1.06 16.81 32.11
C LEU A 677 -0.74 18.29 31.84
N LYS A 678 -1.66 19.03 31.21
CA LYS A 678 -1.44 20.43 30.82
C LYS A 678 -1.07 21.33 32.01
N GLU A 679 -1.64 21.07 33.18
CA GLU A 679 -1.48 21.84 34.42
C GLU A 679 -0.16 21.50 35.16
N LEU A 680 0.53 20.42 34.78
CA LEU A 680 1.75 19.93 35.45
C LEU A 680 2.90 20.96 35.46
N PRO A 681 3.25 21.66 34.36
CA PRO A 681 4.35 22.63 34.38
C PRO A 681 4.12 23.77 35.38
N ASP A 682 2.87 24.24 35.52
CA ASP A 682 2.52 25.28 36.49
C ASP A 682 2.65 24.76 37.91
N LEU A 683 2.23 23.52 38.20
CA LEU A 683 2.42 22.90 39.51
C LEU A 683 3.91 22.73 39.85
N ILE A 684 4.73 22.28 38.90
CA ILE A 684 6.20 22.20 39.09
C ILE A 684 6.76 23.59 39.36
N LYS A 685 6.32 24.62 38.64
CA LYS A 685 6.75 26.01 38.85
C LYS A 685 6.45 26.49 40.26
N HIS A 686 5.25 26.25 40.79
CA HIS A 686 4.92 26.59 42.18
C HIS A 686 5.78 25.78 43.17
N ALA A 687 6.01 24.48 42.89
CA ALA A 687 6.90 23.66 43.74
C ALA A 687 8.34 24.17 43.78
N THR A 688 8.80 24.90 42.74
CA THR A 688 10.15 25.50 42.75
C THR A 688 10.34 26.63 43.76
N GLU A 689 9.25 27.13 44.36
CA GLU A 689 9.31 28.11 45.45
C GLU A 689 9.87 27.48 46.75
N GLU A 690 9.62 26.18 46.96
CA GLU A 690 10.02 25.43 48.16
C GLU A 690 11.27 24.55 47.95
N ALA A 691 11.52 24.06 46.73
CA ALA A 691 12.67 23.20 46.41
C ALA A 691 13.31 23.53 45.06
N SER A 692 14.59 23.20 44.86
CA SER A 692 15.21 23.40 43.55
C SER A 692 14.58 22.50 42.49
N LEU A 693 14.44 23.01 41.27
CA LEU A 693 13.90 22.26 40.14
C LEU A 693 14.60 20.91 39.94
N THR A 694 15.92 20.86 40.10
CA THR A 694 16.71 19.63 39.99
C THR A 694 16.32 18.57 41.03
N ASN A 695 15.98 18.98 42.25
CA ASN A 695 15.55 18.04 43.29
C ASN A 695 14.15 17.50 42.98
N ILE A 696 13.24 18.36 42.54
CA ILE A 696 11.88 17.98 42.15
C ILE A 696 11.93 16.97 40.99
N LEU A 697 12.67 17.29 39.92
CA LEU A 697 12.78 16.42 38.74
C LEU A 697 13.48 15.08 39.01
N LYS A 698 14.35 14.99 40.03
CA LYS A 698 14.99 13.73 40.43
C LYS A 698 14.04 12.82 41.21
N GLU A 699 13.04 13.39 41.87
CA GLU A 699 12.08 12.64 42.66
C GLU A 699 10.89 12.14 41.83
N LEU A 700 10.54 12.92 40.80
CA LEU A 700 9.55 12.54 39.80
C LEU A 700 10.11 11.53 38.79
N ASP A 701 9.29 10.54 38.47
CA ASP A 701 9.48 9.67 37.30
C ASP A 701 9.06 10.43 36.03
N MET A 702 9.95 11.32 35.57
CA MET A 702 9.74 12.06 34.33
C MET A 702 9.53 11.16 33.10
N PRO A 703 10.24 10.03 32.93
CA PRO A 703 9.92 9.06 31.88
C PRO A 703 8.46 8.59 31.92
N LEU A 704 7.91 8.26 33.09
CA LEU A 704 6.49 7.89 33.20
C LEU A 704 5.56 9.04 32.77
N LEU A 705 5.78 10.26 33.26
CA LEU A 705 4.93 11.43 32.95
C LEU A 705 4.97 11.83 31.48
N PHE A 706 6.16 11.81 30.87
CA PHE A 706 6.32 12.03 29.45
C PHE A 706 5.65 10.90 28.62
N SER A 707 5.67 9.66 29.10
CA SER A 707 5.12 8.50 28.39
C SER A 707 3.61 8.62 28.34
N TYR A 708 3.03 8.95 29.49
CA TYR A 708 1.62 9.16 29.62
C TYR A 708 1.11 10.25 28.67
N GLN A 709 1.74 11.43 28.64
CA GLN A 709 1.34 12.49 27.70
C GLN A 709 1.62 12.11 26.23
N SER A 710 2.69 11.35 25.95
CA SER A 710 3.03 10.90 24.60
C SER A 710 2.01 9.90 24.04
N ILE A 711 1.35 9.09 24.88
CA ILE A 711 0.23 8.24 24.46
C ILE A 711 -0.90 9.11 23.87
N PHE A 712 -1.26 10.21 24.54
CA PHE A 712 -2.29 11.12 24.05
C PHE A 712 -1.86 11.92 22.82
N ASP A 713 -0.60 12.33 22.73
CA ASP A 713 -0.06 12.95 21.50
C ASP A 713 -0.09 11.97 20.31
N SER A 714 0.19 10.68 20.57
CA SER A 714 0.07 9.61 19.57
C SER A 714 -1.38 9.41 19.14
N ILE A 715 -2.33 9.44 20.09
CA ILE A 715 -3.77 9.38 19.80
C ILE A 715 -4.18 10.55 18.91
N ASP A 716 -3.81 11.77 19.28
CA ASP A 716 -4.11 12.99 18.52
C ASP A 716 -3.55 12.93 17.09
N MET A 717 -2.30 12.46 16.94
CA MET A 717 -1.66 12.31 15.63
C MET A 717 -2.36 11.25 14.77
N GLY A 718 -2.77 10.12 15.37
CA GLY A 718 -3.52 9.07 14.68
C GLY A 718 -4.95 9.51 14.31
N ILE A 719 -5.66 10.25 15.16
CA ILE A 719 -6.96 10.85 14.81
C ILE A 719 -6.79 11.82 13.63
N ALA A 720 -5.72 12.63 13.65
CA ALA A 720 -5.40 13.53 12.54
C ALA A 720 -5.06 12.80 11.23
N ALA A 721 -4.60 11.54 11.29
CA ALA A 721 -4.42 10.66 10.13
C ALA A 721 -5.77 10.15 9.58
N LEU A 722 -6.68 9.72 10.46
CA LEU A 722 -8.02 9.22 10.12
C LEU A 722 -8.92 10.28 9.47
N GLN A 723 -8.55 11.56 9.54
CA GLN A 723 -9.20 12.64 8.79
C GLN A 723 -9.18 12.41 7.26
N ILE A 724 -8.19 11.66 6.74
CA ILE A 724 -8.04 11.40 5.30
C ILE A 724 -8.64 10.04 4.93
N THR A 725 -8.13 8.97 5.54
CA THR A 725 -8.58 7.60 5.26
C THR A 725 -8.79 6.87 6.58
N PRO A 726 -9.95 6.23 6.82
CA PRO A 726 -10.18 5.43 8.01
C PRO A 726 -9.54 4.06 7.88
N ASP A 727 -8.23 4.00 8.06
CA ASP A 727 -7.46 2.77 8.04
C ASP A 727 -7.77 1.94 9.31
N ILE A 728 -8.18 0.68 9.12
CA ILE A 728 -8.60 -0.21 10.19
C ILE A 728 -7.47 -0.52 11.20
N MET A 729 -6.22 -0.57 10.73
CA MET A 729 -5.06 -0.82 11.60
C MET A 729 -4.81 0.39 12.50
N VAL A 730 -5.00 1.60 11.97
CA VAL A 730 -4.89 2.85 12.75
C VAL A 730 -6.01 2.92 13.79
N ILE A 731 -7.24 2.54 13.43
CA ILE A 731 -8.37 2.52 14.37
C ILE A 731 -8.09 1.58 15.55
N ARG A 732 -7.64 0.34 15.27
CA ARG A 732 -7.26 -0.63 16.34
C ARG A 732 -6.09 -0.13 17.17
N PHE A 733 -5.08 0.48 16.52
CA PHE A 733 -3.95 1.08 17.21
C PHE A 733 -4.39 2.16 18.21
N LEU A 734 -5.28 3.07 17.80
CA LEU A 734 -5.81 4.11 18.66
C LEU A 734 -6.57 3.56 19.86
N ALA A 735 -7.40 2.53 19.65
CA ALA A 735 -8.15 1.89 20.74
C ALA A 735 -7.19 1.31 21.80
N ASN A 736 -6.13 0.64 21.34
CA ASN A 736 -5.07 0.14 22.22
C ASN A 736 -4.31 1.25 22.95
N GLN A 737 -4.10 2.42 22.33
CA GLN A 737 -3.47 3.57 23.01
C GLN A 737 -4.37 4.13 24.11
N PHE A 738 -5.69 4.24 23.88
CA PHE A 738 -6.63 4.62 24.94
C PHE A 738 -6.59 3.65 26.11
N PHE A 739 -6.65 2.34 25.85
CA PHE A 739 -6.54 1.33 26.91
C PHE A 739 -5.22 1.42 27.67
N ARG A 740 -4.10 1.64 26.97
CA ARG A 740 -2.80 1.87 27.61
C ARG A 740 -2.86 3.08 28.56
N ALA A 741 -3.43 4.20 28.12
CA ALA A 741 -3.64 5.37 28.98
C ALA A 741 -4.51 5.02 30.19
N PHE A 742 -5.58 4.24 30.03
CA PHE A 742 -6.45 3.83 31.14
C PHE A 742 -5.65 3.03 32.18
N SER A 743 -4.86 2.05 31.73
CA SER A 743 -4.04 1.20 32.60
C SER A 743 -2.94 1.96 33.36
N GLU A 744 -2.40 3.04 32.78
CA GLU A 744 -1.34 3.84 33.41
C GLU A 744 -1.87 4.96 34.34
N SER A 745 -3.17 5.31 34.23
CA SER A 745 -3.78 6.46 34.92
C SER A 745 -3.58 6.43 36.44
N SER A 746 -3.82 5.27 37.08
CA SER A 746 -3.64 5.15 38.54
C SER A 746 -2.19 5.28 38.97
N VAL A 747 -1.23 4.84 38.16
CA VAL A 747 0.20 4.92 38.47
C VAL A 747 0.67 6.36 38.34
N VAL A 748 0.22 7.07 37.30
CA VAL A 748 0.52 8.48 37.07
C VAL A 748 -0.07 9.37 38.16
N ALA A 749 -1.33 9.15 38.56
CA ALA A 749 -1.93 9.91 39.66
C ALA A 749 -1.14 9.73 40.99
N LYS A 750 -0.67 8.51 41.25
CA LYS A 750 0.20 8.23 42.41
C LYS A 750 1.56 8.93 42.31
N GLU A 751 2.11 9.04 41.11
CA GLU A 751 3.37 9.74 40.86
C GLU A 751 3.25 11.25 41.11
N LEU A 752 2.15 11.86 40.66
CA LEU A 752 1.87 13.28 40.86
C LEU A 752 1.81 13.68 42.36
N ARG A 753 1.34 12.81 43.25
CA ARG A 753 1.30 13.04 44.71
C ARG A 753 2.65 13.40 45.32
N LYS A 754 3.76 13.00 44.70
CA LYS A 754 5.10 13.35 45.20
C LYS A 754 5.34 14.87 45.22
N LEU A 755 4.59 15.64 44.43
CA LEU A 755 4.64 17.10 44.43
C LEU A 755 3.99 17.72 45.67
N GLU A 756 3.06 17.03 46.34
CA GLU A 756 2.23 17.61 47.42
C GLU A 756 3.07 18.25 48.53
N LYS A 757 4.20 17.64 48.89
CA LYS A 757 5.10 18.13 49.95
C LYS A 757 5.88 19.41 49.60
N TYR A 758 5.84 19.85 48.35
CA TYR A 758 6.51 21.06 47.87
C TYR A 758 5.52 22.19 47.52
N LEU A 759 4.22 22.00 47.77
CA LEU A 759 3.18 22.93 47.36
C LEU A 759 2.51 23.62 48.56
N GLY A 760 2.14 24.89 48.37
CA GLY A 760 1.25 25.62 49.28
C GLY A 760 -0.21 25.18 49.12
N ALA A 761 -1.08 25.59 50.06
CA ALA A 761 -2.46 25.09 50.16
C ALA A 761 -3.28 25.20 48.85
N ASP A 762 -3.22 26.34 48.16
CA ASP A 762 -3.96 26.56 46.91
C ASP A 762 -3.45 25.64 45.78
N SER A 763 -2.13 25.47 45.65
CA SER A 763 -1.53 24.59 44.65
C SER A 763 -1.75 23.10 44.97
N THR A 764 -1.88 22.74 46.26
CA THR A 764 -2.28 21.40 46.68
C THR A 764 -3.70 21.06 46.23
N GLU A 765 -4.62 22.04 46.23
CA GLU A 765 -5.97 21.85 45.69
C GLU A 765 -5.93 21.61 44.18
N SER A 766 -5.17 22.43 43.43
CA SER A 766 -4.96 22.21 41.99
C SER A 766 -4.30 20.86 41.67
N LEU A 767 -3.38 20.37 42.51
CA LEU A 767 -2.80 19.03 42.37
C LEU A 767 -3.88 17.94 42.54
N LYS A 768 -4.76 18.07 43.55
CA LYS A 768 -5.86 17.12 43.77
C LYS A 768 -6.86 17.12 42.63
N GLU A 769 -7.16 18.29 42.05
CA GLU A 769 -7.99 18.39 40.85
C GLU A 769 -7.35 17.66 39.66
N LEU A 770 -6.05 17.85 39.44
CA LEU A 770 -5.31 17.14 38.39
C LEU A 770 -5.32 15.63 38.64
N GLU A 771 -5.07 15.17 39.87
CA GLU A 771 -5.14 13.74 40.22
C GLU A 771 -6.51 13.14 39.91
N GLN A 772 -7.59 13.81 40.29
CA GLN A 772 -8.96 13.35 40.02
C GLN A 772 -9.24 13.33 38.51
N LYS A 773 -8.79 14.35 37.78
CA LYS A 773 -8.87 14.39 36.31
C LYS A 773 -8.16 13.18 35.70
N ILE A 774 -6.94 12.85 36.14
CA ILE A 774 -6.22 11.66 35.66
C ILE A 774 -6.94 10.36 36.01
N LEU A 775 -7.44 10.22 37.23
CA LEU A 775 -8.16 9.00 37.66
C LEU A 775 -9.48 8.80 36.90
N ASN A 776 -10.12 9.89 36.45
CA ASN A 776 -11.38 9.87 35.73
C ASN A 776 -11.22 9.64 34.20
N ILE A 777 -9.99 9.57 33.68
CA ILE A 777 -9.72 9.38 32.24
C ILE A 777 -10.41 8.15 31.63
N PRO A 778 -10.43 6.96 32.27
CA PRO A 778 -11.16 5.81 31.74
C PRO A 778 -12.63 6.13 31.47
N ASP A 779 -13.32 6.73 32.44
CA ASP A 779 -14.73 7.08 32.31
C ASP A 779 -14.96 8.25 31.34
N GLU A 780 -14.03 9.21 31.31
CA GLU A 780 -14.12 10.39 30.46
C GLU A 780 -14.06 10.04 28.96
N TYR A 781 -13.22 9.07 28.59
CA TYR A 781 -12.93 8.67 27.21
C TYR A 781 -13.51 7.30 26.80
N ARG A 782 -14.40 6.75 27.63
CA ARG A 782 -15.05 5.46 27.36
C ARG A 782 -15.75 5.43 25.99
N LEU A 783 -16.43 6.50 25.61
CA LEU A 783 -17.18 6.56 24.34
C LEU A 783 -16.25 6.55 23.13
N GLU A 784 -15.15 7.29 23.18
CA GLU A 784 -14.13 7.32 22.13
C GLU A 784 -13.48 5.95 21.96
N PHE A 785 -13.13 5.31 23.07
CA PHE A 785 -12.58 3.95 23.11
C PHE A 785 -13.54 2.92 22.50
N GLU A 786 -14.80 2.90 22.95
CA GLU A 786 -15.82 1.99 22.45
C GLU A 786 -16.12 2.23 20.96
N TYR A 787 -16.18 3.50 20.54
CA TYR A 787 -16.42 3.89 19.16
C TYR A 787 -15.34 3.37 18.21
N LEU A 788 -14.07 3.43 18.59
CA LEU A 788 -12.96 2.93 17.77
C LEU A 788 -13.10 1.42 17.52
N TYR A 789 -13.33 0.63 18.57
CA TYR A 789 -13.52 -0.80 18.40
C TYR A 789 -14.79 -1.15 17.62
N ASP A 790 -15.92 -0.49 17.92
CA ASP A 790 -17.16 -0.70 17.18
C ASP A 790 -16.97 -0.38 15.69
N LYS A 791 -16.23 0.68 15.34
CA LYS A 791 -15.89 1.00 13.95
C LYS A 791 -14.91 0.03 13.32
N ALA A 792 -13.94 -0.48 14.06
CA ALA A 792 -13.03 -1.49 13.53
C ALA A 792 -13.78 -2.78 13.17
N ILE A 793 -14.73 -3.20 14.02
CA ILE A 793 -15.61 -4.35 13.78
C ILE A 793 -16.60 -4.07 12.64
N GLU A 794 -17.23 -2.88 12.59
CA GLU A 794 -18.15 -2.49 11.51
C GLU A 794 -17.46 -2.49 10.14
N LEU A 795 -16.25 -1.90 10.06
CA LEU A 795 -15.51 -1.77 8.82
C LEU A 795 -14.87 -3.07 8.38
N ASN A 796 -14.52 -3.97 9.30
CA ASN A 796 -13.89 -5.25 8.98
C ASN A 796 -14.30 -6.39 9.93
N PRO A 797 -15.54 -6.90 9.85
CA PRO A 797 -16.05 -7.85 10.84
C PRO A 797 -15.44 -9.26 10.76
N GLY A 798 -14.85 -9.67 9.64
CA GLY A 798 -14.31 -11.03 9.45
C GLY A 798 -13.06 -11.09 8.57
N GLY A 799 -12.21 -10.07 8.63
CA GLY A 799 -11.01 -9.96 7.79
C GLY A 799 -9.85 -10.92 8.16
N TRP A 800 -10.05 -11.90 9.04
CA TRP A 800 -8.97 -12.75 9.56
C TRP A 800 -8.43 -13.80 8.60
N ASN A 801 -9.07 -13.97 7.44
CA ASN A 801 -8.47 -14.73 6.34
C ASN A 801 -7.21 -14.01 5.78
N ILE A 802 -7.23 -12.68 5.77
CA ILE A 802 -6.15 -11.82 5.24
C ILE A 802 -5.19 -11.37 6.35
N HIS A 803 -5.74 -10.98 7.50
CA HIS A 803 -4.96 -10.54 8.66
C HIS A 803 -5.26 -11.48 9.83
N PRO A 804 -4.50 -12.57 10.03
CA PRO A 804 -4.80 -13.58 11.05
C PRO A 804 -5.03 -13.01 12.46
N ASP A 805 -4.24 -12.02 12.85
CA ASP A 805 -4.35 -11.34 14.16
C ASP A 805 -5.64 -10.53 14.35
N TRP A 806 -6.42 -10.34 13.28
CA TRP A 806 -7.72 -9.66 13.32
C TRP A 806 -8.82 -10.55 13.92
N GLU A 807 -8.63 -11.87 13.98
CA GLU A 807 -9.57 -12.78 14.65
C GLU A 807 -9.73 -12.39 16.13
N ASN A 808 -8.66 -11.89 16.73
CA ASN A 808 -8.61 -11.49 18.14
C ASN A 808 -9.30 -10.16 18.45
N ILE A 809 -9.79 -9.40 17.46
CA ILE A 809 -10.31 -8.05 17.73
C ILE A 809 -11.50 -8.04 18.69
N TYR A 810 -12.35 -9.06 18.65
CA TYR A 810 -13.50 -9.20 19.55
C TYR A 810 -13.08 -9.54 20.97
N SER A 811 -12.16 -10.51 21.11
CA SER A 811 -11.63 -10.90 22.43
C SER A 811 -10.80 -9.79 23.06
N ASP A 812 -9.95 -9.10 22.29
CA ASP A 812 -9.18 -7.96 22.78
C ASP A 812 -10.10 -6.84 23.28
N TYR A 813 -11.21 -6.55 22.57
CA TYR A 813 -12.17 -5.54 22.99
C TYR A 813 -12.89 -5.94 24.29
N ILE A 814 -13.34 -7.21 24.39
CA ILE A 814 -13.96 -7.75 25.61
C ILE A 814 -12.97 -7.68 26.78
N GLU A 815 -11.73 -8.13 26.59
CA GLU A 815 -10.69 -8.15 27.61
C GLU A 815 -10.43 -6.76 28.18
N GLN A 816 -10.20 -5.78 27.30
CA GLN A 816 -9.89 -4.42 27.70
C GLN A 816 -11.07 -3.74 28.40
N LEU A 817 -12.31 -4.00 27.97
CA LEU A 817 -13.51 -3.52 28.66
C LEU A 817 -13.63 -4.10 30.07
N MET A 818 -13.44 -5.42 30.23
CA MET A 818 -13.53 -6.09 31.52
C MET A 818 -12.44 -5.64 32.48
N LEU A 819 -11.19 -5.49 31.99
CA LEU A 819 -10.07 -5.00 32.80
C LEU A 819 -10.26 -3.55 33.26
N THR A 820 -10.97 -2.73 32.49
CA THR A 820 -11.17 -1.30 32.79
C THR A 820 -12.40 -1.05 33.66
N TYR A 821 -13.54 -1.68 33.34
CA TYR A 821 -14.85 -1.36 33.92
C TYR A 821 -15.51 -2.50 34.71
N GLY A 822 -14.92 -3.70 34.72
CA GLY A 822 -15.46 -4.86 35.43
C GLY A 822 -16.91 -5.16 35.05
N ASP A 823 -17.77 -5.32 36.06
CA ASP A 823 -19.18 -5.72 35.89
C ASP A 823 -19.99 -4.76 35.00
N GLU A 824 -19.64 -3.48 34.97
CA GLU A 824 -20.36 -2.48 34.17
C GLU A 824 -20.20 -2.70 32.65
N ALA A 825 -19.16 -3.43 32.24
CA ALA A 825 -18.92 -3.76 30.84
C ALA A 825 -19.73 -4.97 30.35
N ILE A 826 -20.26 -5.82 31.25
CA ILE A 826 -20.84 -7.13 30.90
C ILE A 826 -21.86 -7.03 29.75
N LYS A 827 -22.77 -6.06 29.82
CA LYS A 827 -23.80 -5.88 28.79
C LYS A 827 -23.19 -5.62 27.40
N LYS A 828 -22.15 -4.78 27.34
CA LYS A 828 -21.45 -4.46 26.09
C LYS A 828 -20.64 -5.66 25.61
N CYS A 829 -20.00 -6.40 26.51
CA CYS A 829 -19.28 -7.63 26.18
C CYS A 829 -20.18 -8.70 25.56
N LEU A 830 -21.41 -8.87 26.06
CA LEU A 830 -22.39 -9.78 25.46
C LEU A 830 -22.82 -9.32 24.05
N GLU A 831 -23.01 -8.02 23.84
CA GLU A 831 -23.27 -7.46 22.49
C GLU A 831 -22.11 -7.76 21.52
N ILE A 832 -20.86 -7.64 21.98
CA ILE A 832 -19.67 -7.94 21.18
C ILE A 832 -19.61 -9.45 20.86
N ALA A 833 -19.92 -10.31 21.83
CA ALA A 833 -19.99 -11.76 21.63
C ALA A 833 -21.04 -12.15 20.57
N GLU A 834 -22.21 -11.51 20.56
CA GLU A 834 -23.22 -11.70 19.52
C GLU A 834 -22.70 -11.30 18.13
N LYS A 835 -22.00 -10.17 18.02
CA LYS A 835 -21.37 -9.71 16.76
C LYS A 835 -20.28 -10.68 16.29
N GLU A 836 -19.47 -11.18 17.20
CA GLU A 836 -18.43 -12.19 16.92
C GLU A 836 -19.05 -13.48 16.38
N VAL A 837 -20.04 -14.04 17.09
CA VAL A 837 -20.75 -15.26 16.66
C VAL A 837 -21.40 -15.06 15.29
N PHE A 838 -21.97 -13.88 15.02
CA PHE A 838 -22.48 -13.53 13.71
C PHE A 838 -21.39 -13.54 12.63
N ALA A 839 -20.25 -12.89 12.87
CA ALA A 839 -19.12 -12.90 11.93
C ALA A 839 -18.59 -14.32 11.71
N CYS A 840 -18.40 -15.11 12.76
CA CYS A 840 -18.00 -16.52 12.69
C CYS A 840 -18.99 -17.36 11.89
N LYS A 841 -20.31 -17.14 12.05
CA LYS A 841 -21.35 -17.84 11.28
C LYS A 841 -21.23 -17.62 9.78
N ILE A 842 -20.83 -16.41 9.36
CA ILE A 842 -20.59 -16.10 7.95
C ILE A 842 -19.28 -16.73 7.50
N MET A 843 -18.21 -16.52 8.28
CA MET A 843 -16.86 -16.95 7.96
C MET A 843 -16.68 -18.47 7.93
N LYS A 844 -17.46 -19.25 8.67
CA LYS A 844 -17.39 -20.73 8.67
C LYS A 844 -17.60 -21.36 7.29
N ASN A 845 -18.31 -20.67 6.38
CA ASN A 845 -18.62 -21.18 5.05
C ASN A 845 -17.47 -20.94 4.05
N THR A 846 -16.65 -19.92 4.29
CA THR A 846 -15.56 -19.49 3.39
C THR A 846 -14.17 -19.75 3.96
N HIS A 847 -14.07 -19.86 5.29
CA HIS A 847 -12.86 -20.06 6.08
C HIS A 847 -13.22 -20.88 7.34
N TRP A 848 -12.88 -20.41 8.55
CA TRP A 848 -13.38 -20.93 9.83
C TRP A 848 -14.03 -19.82 10.67
N GLY A 849 -14.83 -20.24 11.66
CA GLY A 849 -15.46 -19.36 12.65
C GLY A 849 -15.47 -20.00 14.03
N ILE A 850 -14.43 -19.71 14.82
CA ILE A 850 -14.22 -20.32 16.15
C ILE A 850 -14.05 -19.18 17.17
N PRO A 851 -15.08 -18.86 17.96
CA PRO A 851 -14.99 -17.79 18.95
C PRO A 851 -14.46 -18.33 20.30
N ASP A 852 -13.33 -19.03 20.27
CA ASP A 852 -12.80 -19.77 21.42
C ASP A 852 -12.30 -18.85 22.54
N ARG A 853 -11.50 -17.83 22.22
CA ARG A 853 -10.90 -16.93 23.21
C ARG A 853 -11.95 -16.09 23.95
N SER A 854 -12.89 -15.49 23.23
CA SER A 854 -13.96 -14.67 23.81
C SER A 854 -14.89 -15.50 24.70
N PHE A 855 -15.25 -16.72 24.27
CA PHE A 855 -16.03 -17.65 25.09
C PHE A 855 -15.31 -18.03 26.39
N GLU A 856 -14.04 -18.45 26.29
CA GLU A 856 -13.24 -18.86 27.45
C GLU A 856 -13.14 -17.73 28.49
N MET A 857 -12.90 -16.50 28.04
CA MET A 857 -12.78 -15.32 28.89
C MET A 857 -14.09 -14.95 29.59
N LEU A 858 -15.20 -14.83 28.84
CA LEU A 858 -16.50 -14.49 29.41
C LEU A 858 -16.99 -15.56 30.38
N PHE A 859 -16.77 -16.82 30.02
CA PHE A 859 -17.20 -17.93 30.87
C PHE A 859 -16.40 -17.99 32.18
N GLN A 860 -15.07 -17.87 32.13
CA GLN A 860 -14.23 -17.80 33.33
C GLN A 860 -14.67 -16.66 34.25
N PHE A 861 -14.98 -15.49 33.68
CA PHE A 861 -15.51 -14.38 34.46
C PHE A 861 -16.86 -14.70 35.12
N SER A 862 -17.78 -15.38 34.41
CA SER A 862 -19.07 -15.80 34.99
C SER A 862 -18.90 -16.81 36.13
N GLU A 863 -17.86 -17.65 36.10
CA GLU A 863 -17.55 -18.59 37.18
C GLU A 863 -16.97 -17.86 38.41
N ILE A 864 -16.06 -16.90 38.18
CA ILE A 864 -15.46 -16.12 39.27
C ILE A 864 -16.49 -15.24 39.97
N SER A 865 -17.44 -14.69 39.22
CA SER A 865 -18.53 -13.85 39.74
C SER A 865 -19.72 -14.62 40.31
N ASP A 866 -19.72 -15.96 40.25
CA ASP A 866 -20.83 -16.85 40.66
C ASP A 866 -22.20 -16.43 40.07
N ASN A 867 -22.20 -15.94 38.82
CA ASN A 867 -23.39 -15.39 38.18
C ASN A 867 -24.03 -16.41 37.22
N GLY A 868 -24.95 -17.22 37.75
CA GLY A 868 -25.64 -18.26 36.99
C GLY A 868 -26.43 -17.76 35.78
N VAL A 869 -27.03 -16.57 35.86
CA VAL A 869 -27.79 -15.96 34.75
C VAL A 869 -26.87 -15.56 33.61
N LEU A 870 -25.73 -14.94 33.94
CA LEU A 870 -24.71 -14.58 32.96
C LEU A 870 -24.13 -15.82 32.29
N LYS A 871 -23.89 -16.89 33.06
CA LYS A 871 -23.42 -18.16 32.54
C LYS A 871 -24.39 -18.77 31.52
N GLU A 872 -25.69 -18.82 31.83
CA GLU A 872 -26.72 -19.31 30.91
C GLU A 872 -26.77 -18.48 29.61
N GLU A 873 -26.65 -17.16 29.74
CA GLU A 873 -26.66 -16.24 28.61
C GLU A 873 -25.44 -16.42 27.70
N ILE A 874 -24.23 -16.54 28.26
CA ILE A 874 -23.00 -16.82 27.50
C ILE A 874 -23.14 -18.14 26.74
N MET A 875 -23.59 -19.20 27.42
CA MET A 875 -23.82 -20.50 26.78
C MET A 875 -24.80 -20.35 25.61
N ARG A 876 -25.91 -19.64 25.81
CA ARG A 876 -26.91 -19.39 24.75
C ARG A 876 -26.33 -18.69 23.53
N ILE A 877 -25.51 -17.66 23.72
CA ILE A 877 -24.89 -16.89 22.62
C ILE A 877 -23.95 -17.79 21.79
N TYR A 878 -23.16 -18.64 22.46
CA TYR A 878 -22.15 -19.48 21.79
C TYR A 878 -22.65 -20.86 21.36
N GLU A 879 -23.85 -21.30 21.76
CA GLU A 879 -24.44 -22.58 21.35
C GLU A 879 -24.45 -22.78 19.83
N PRO A 880 -24.85 -21.81 18.98
CA PRO A 880 -24.78 -21.98 17.53
C PRO A 880 -23.34 -22.29 17.07
N ALA A 881 -22.35 -21.60 17.65
CA ALA A 881 -20.95 -21.78 17.33
C ALA A 881 -20.44 -23.16 17.70
N TYR A 882 -20.83 -23.64 18.87
CA TYR A 882 -20.57 -25.01 19.31
C TYR A 882 -21.13 -26.02 18.30
N GLN A 883 -22.40 -25.88 17.90
CA GLN A 883 -23.05 -26.83 17.00
C GLN A 883 -22.33 -26.96 15.65
N TRP A 884 -22.03 -25.84 14.98
CA TRP A 884 -21.37 -25.93 13.67
C TRP A 884 -19.92 -26.39 13.77
N ASN A 885 -19.19 -26.05 14.85
CA ASN A 885 -17.82 -26.52 15.02
C ASN A 885 -17.79 -28.02 15.29
N LYS A 886 -18.76 -28.54 16.05
CA LYS A 886 -18.94 -29.97 16.28
C LYS A 886 -19.24 -30.73 14.98
N GLU A 887 -20.14 -30.20 14.15
CA GLU A 887 -20.41 -30.76 12.81
C GLU A 887 -19.16 -30.72 11.91
N GLN A 888 -18.47 -29.58 11.85
CA GLN A 888 -17.27 -29.43 11.01
C GLN A 888 -16.12 -30.35 11.44
N LEU A 889 -15.97 -30.66 12.73
CA LEU A 889 -14.94 -31.58 13.23
C LEU A 889 -15.00 -32.96 12.56
N GLU A 890 -16.18 -33.41 12.14
CA GLU A 890 -16.36 -34.72 11.49
C GLU A 890 -15.74 -34.78 10.09
N THR A 891 -15.69 -33.65 9.37
CA THR A 891 -15.25 -33.62 7.96
C THR A 891 -14.00 -32.76 7.71
N PHE A 892 -13.66 -31.81 8.60
CA PHE A 892 -12.63 -30.79 8.37
C PHE A 892 -11.25 -31.37 8.03
N TYR A 893 -10.85 -32.45 8.69
CA TYR A 893 -9.56 -33.10 8.39
C TYR A 893 -9.51 -33.62 6.96
N ASN A 894 -10.53 -34.38 6.54
CA ASN A 894 -10.60 -34.99 5.22
C ASN A 894 -10.79 -33.93 4.12
N GLU A 895 -11.54 -32.86 4.41
CA GLU A 895 -11.83 -31.81 3.41
C GLU A 895 -10.73 -30.76 3.25
N ARG A 896 -10.02 -30.40 4.33
CA ARG A 896 -9.10 -29.24 4.35
C ARG A 896 -7.63 -29.59 4.61
N ILE A 897 -7.33 -30.73 5.23
CA ILE A 897 -5.98 -31.10 5.66
C ILE A 897 -5.43 -32.27 4.83
N GLU A 898 -6.20 -33.32 4.64
CA GLU A 898 -5.81 -34.51 3.87
C GLU A 898 -5.39 -34.20 2.41
N PRO A 899 -6.03 -33.25 1.70
CA PRO A 899 -5.64 -32.92 0.32
C PRO A 899 -4.31 -32.14 0.20
N LEU A 900 -3.75 -31.63 1.31
CA LEU A 900 -2.56 -30.78 1.31
C LEU A 900 -1.28 -31.61 1.51
N GLU A 901 -0.21 -31.24 0.79
CA GLU A 901 1.10 -31.83 0.99
C GLU A 901 1.65 -31.56 2.40
N LYS A 902 2.53 -32.44 2.90
CA LYS A 902 3.05 -32.34 4.28
C LYS A 902 3.80 -31.03 4.55
N ASP A 903 4.42 -30.47 3.52
CA ASP A 903 5.26 -29.27 3.60
C ASP A 903 4.47 -27.99 3.24
N ASP A 904 3.15 -28.08 3.00
CA ASP A 904 2.30 -26.91 2.72
C ASP A 904 2.08 -26.07 3.99
N GLU A 905 2.41 -24.79 3.95
CA GLU A 905 2.21 -23.85 5.07
C GLU A 905 0.75 -23.79 5.55
N ASN A 906 -0.22 -23.96 4.65
CA ASN A 906 -1.64 -23.98 5.02
C ASN A 906 -2.01 -25.22 5.81
N ARG A 907 -1.27 -26.33 5.66
CA ARG A 907 -1.53 -27.57 6.39
C ARG A 907 -1.33 -27.37 7.89
N GLN A 908 -0.22 -26.74 8.29
CA GLN A 908 0.02 -26.43 9.70
C GLN A 908 -1.04 -25.46 10.25
N ARG A 909 -1.42 -24.46 9.46
CA ARG A 909 -2.48 -23.52 9.82
C ARG A 909 -3.81 -24.23 10.07
N TYR A 910 -4.23 -25.13 9.18
CA TYR A 910 -5.47 -25.90 9.36
C TYR A 910 -5.39 -26.93 10.48
N LEU A 911 -4.22 -27.51 10.76
CA LEU A 911 -4.03 -28.37 11.94
C LEU A 911 -4.26 -27.58 13.23
N ASN A 912 -3.71 -26.37 13.34
CA ASN A 912 -3.95 -25.49 14.49
C ASN A 912 -5.44 -25.13 14.62
N VAL A 913 -6.12 -24.85 13.50
CA VAL A 913 -7.57 -24.60 13.48
C VAL A 913 -8.37 -25.81 13.96
N LEU A 914 -8.01 -27.02 13.51
CA LEU A 914 -8.63 -28.26 13.96
C LEU A 914 -8.45 -28.46 15.48
N GLU A 915 -7.26 -28.19 16.01
CA GLU A 915 -7.04 -28.24 17.47
C GLU A 915 -7.88 -27.20 18.22
N ARG A 916 -7.99 -25.97 17.70
CA ARG A 916 -8.86 -24.94 18.27
C ARG A 916 -10.33 -25.37 18.27
N MET A 917 -10.84 -25.93 17.17
CA MET A 917 -12.21 -26.47 17.10
C MET A 917 -12.45 -27.56 18.15
N LYS A 918 -11.50 -28.48 18.31
CA LYS A 918 -11.57 -29.54 19.33
C LYS A 918 -11.56 -28.96 20.74
N LYS A 919 -10.64 -28.03 21.02
CA LYS A 919 -10.54 -27.35 22.32
C LYS A 919 -11.85 -26.63 22.64
N PHE A 920 -12.37 -25.83 21.71
CA PHE A 920 -13.62 -25.09 21.88
C PHE A 920 -14.81 -26.01 22.16
N THR A 921 -15.01 -27.04 21.33
CA THR A 921 -16.13 -28.00 21.46
C THR A 921 -16.06 -28.74 22.80
N LYS A 922 -14.88 -29.24 23.17
CA LYS A 922 -14.68 -29.93 24.45
C LYS A 922 -14.90 -29.01 25.65
N THR A 923 -14.41 -27.77 25.56
CA THR A 923 -14.58 -26.77 26.63
C THR A 923 -16.06 -26.48 26.80
N TYR A 924 -16.78 -26.17 25.74
CA TYR A 924 -18.22 -25.92 25.78
C TYR A 924 -19.01 -27.11 26.38
N GLU A 925 -18.71 -28.35 25.98
CA GLU A 925 -19.34 -29.55 26.53
C GLU A 925 -19.06 -29.76 28.02
N SER A 926 -17.85 -29.45 28.48
CA SER A 926 -17.52 -29.56 29.91
C SER A 926 -18.23 -28.53 30.80
N LYS A 927 -18.76 -27.47 30.18
CA LYS A 927 -19.37 -26.33 30.83
C LYS A 927 -20.91 -26.36 30.80
N LYS A 928 -21.47 -27.19 29.92
CA LYS A 928 -22.90 -27.53 29.79
C LYS A 928 -23.29 -28.57 30.83
#